data_AF-A0A959MY08-F1
#
_entry.id   AF-A0A959MY08-F1
#
_cell.length_a   1.000
_cell.length_b   1.000
_cell.length_c   1.000
_cell.angle_alpha   90.00
_cell.angle_beta   90.00
_cell.angle_gamma   90.00
#
_symmetry.space_group_name_H-M   'P 1'
#
loop_
_entity.id
_entity.type
_entity.pdbx_description
1 polymer ?
#
loop_
_entity_poly.entity_id
_entity_poly.type
_entity_poly.pdbx_seq_one_letter_code
_entity_poly.pdbx_strand_id
1 'polypeptide(L)'
;MEKTTTTIISLALLLIMMYGNANAQLTGTKTIPGTYASIKLAIDDLNANGVGTGGVTFDIAPGYTETIPMGGLIIDITANQPTSGNPVVFRRSGAGTNPLIQTDVNGSGVLSGAGFGVRKDAILWLVGTDYITTNNIDFAEQYTGGSQVLKTEYGIVLMRKSSTDGCKHVTITGCTIRMQQSDVQSTCIVSLNRDLAGNTTNPTTTGGRHESISIQGCMLDNSFNGMYFTGYADSAPYDLYDHFYNIGGITGNILTNIGSGLVNSTNNSSTKYGIYCSLQDSVTVSNNTIRVNSESNNSQVYGINLTVGINSSATIDNNDISDTCGGTTQTHSAIYCRLGESGVDNTVNITNNTIHDCTYDGVTSANNYYIYIRNAPYTSNVTGNMIRDNSVGNGTSTATGGINGIYKSLPSNNLYGASFTISNNTIKNNRRNQSTPGTGEFFCINMEGPNYNTEISNNVIDSIFNPTGDGALGGIFSVNEADGKINIHGNTISGLFKESTDETSLCGIQHIGDTDTIEIYDNNIFNIYNTTGDCDVFGIYSRGDQTGGYESIYDNNIHDIVGTGIRHVVGVYIQAEATNNAAIKNITGNSIYNIMNDSTGQTGGIQLSGPSMANISANRIHNIINRIGSSTAFGVYFEGSNSSNGNIYNNMISEIYAPAQNTPLGVLGLIIEGCDTVNLSYNTIYLDSSSIGANSGNFALYIGGSSNATLKNNIVVNKFTPTGSGQTIAIYKEAGVTYNAASNNNNIFVPAGASNFYYFDGSNFHSTFAGFQTAVSPAGTNSFSENSPFMNVSTHPYDLDMDSTQSTLCEGGAVPIPGITTDIHGTTRNPSTPDVGADEFDQVITNIEPTSSPTVYELYQNYPNPFNPSTKIKFDIPKAGFVSLKIYDITGREVSTLVNSELATGRYEFEWNGAQFASGVYFFRINAGDFVKVQKMMLIK
;
A
#
# COMPACT_ATOMS: atom_id res chain seq x y z
N MET A 1 -21.30 85.58 -52.92
CA MET A 1 -22.02 84.37 -52.48
C MET A 1 -21.45 83.07 -53.06
N GLU A 2 -20.60 83.09 -54.11
CA GLU A 2 -20.03 81.86 -54.68
C GLU A 2 -18.75 81.33 -54.03
N LYS A 3 -17.97 82.14 -53.28
CA LYS A 3 -16.71 81.69 -52.65
C LYS A 3 -16.87 80.93 -51.33
N THR A 4 -18.05 80.95 -50.72
CA THR A 4 -18.28 80.31 -49.41
C THR A 4 -18.83 78.89 -49.55
N THR A 5 -19.57 78.62 -50.63
CA THR A 5 -20.17 77.31 -50.90
C THR A 5 -19.13 76.28 -51.33
N THR A 6 -18.12 76.67 -52.11
CA THR A 6 -17.05 75.76 -52.55
C THR A 6 -16.14 75.35 -51.40
N THR A 7 -15.88 76.23 -50.43
CA THR A 7 -15.05 75.91 -49.26
C THR A 7 -15.78 75.00 -48.28
N ILE A 8 -17.09 75.14 -48.11
CA ILE A 8 -17.90 74.26 -47.24
C ILE A 8 -18.08 72.88 -47.86
N ILE A 9 -18.28 72.79 -49.18
CA ILE A 9 -18.34 71.50 -49.89
C ILE A 9 -16.98 70.81 -49.86
N SER A 10 -15.87 71.55 -50.03
CA SER A 10 -14.52 70.99 -49.89
C SER A 10 -14.20 70.57 -48.46
N LEU A 11 -14.66 71.30 -47.43
CA LEU A 11 -14.47 70.90 -46.03
C LEU A 11 -15.35 69.69 -45.65
N ALA A 12 -16.57 69.59 -46.20
CA ALA A 12 -17.46 68.45 -46.01
C ALA A 12 -16.96 67.20 -46.75
N LEU A 13 -16.44 67.33 -47.97
CA LEU A 13 -15.77 66.23 -48.68
C LEU A 13 -14.44 65.85 -48.00
N LEU A 14 -13.70 66.80 -47.41
CA LEU A 14 -12.51 66.50 -46.62
C LEU A 14 -12.86 65.83 -45.28
N LEU A 15 -13.97 66.20 -44.62
CA LEU A 15 -14.48 65.50 -43.43
C LEU A 15 -14.99 64.09 -43.74
N ILE A 16 -15.64 63.89 -44.90
CA ILE A 16 -16.10 62.59 -45.37
C ILE A 16 -14.92 61.71 -45.83
N MET A 17 -13.85 62.31 -46.37
CA MET A 17 -12.59 61.59 -46.66
C MET A 17 -11.69 61.40 -45.42
N MET A 18 -11.96 62.10 -44.31
CA MET A 18 -11.28 61.91 -43.00
C MET A 18 -12.02 60.95 -42.07
N TYR A 19 -13.28 60.62 -42.35
CA TYR A 19 -13.89 59.38 -41.88
C TYR A 19 -13.30 58.23 -42.72
N GLY A 20 -12.11 57.77 -42.34
CA GLY A 20 -11.68 56.44 -42.74
C GLY A 20 -12.82 55.48 -42.39
N ASN A 21 -13.26 54.67 -43.36
CA ASN A 21 -14.28 53.65 -43.13
C ASN A 21 -13.87 52.83 -41.91
N ALA A 22 -14.46 53.11 -40.75
CA ALA A 22 -14.45 52.19 -39.64
C ALA A 22 -15.30 51.02 -40.11
N ASN A 23 -14.65 50.02 -40.69
CA ASN A 23 -15.30 48.78 -41.10
C ASN A 23 -16.08 48.25 -39.89
N ALA A 24 -17.32 47.81 -40.13
CA ALA A 24 -18.18 47.34 -39.07
C ALA A 24 -17.59 46.10 -38.41
N GLN A 25 -17.50 46.11 -37.07
CA GLN A 25 -17.09 44.96 -36.28
C GLN A 25 -17.99 43.76 -36.57
N LEU A 26 -17.41 42.56 -36.54
CA LEU A 26 -18.14 41.33 -36.78
C LEU A 26 -19.06 40.98 -35.61
N THR A 27 -20.31 40.66 -35.94
CA THR A 27 -21.33 40.25 -34.96
C THR A 27 -22.26 39.18 -35.54
N GLY A 28 -22.90 38.43 -34.65
CA GLY A 28 -23.93 37.45 -35.00
C GLY A 28 -23.39 36.19 -35.68
N THR A 29 -24.25 35.47 -36.39
CA THR A 29 -23.87 34.24 -37.09
C THR A 29 -23.47 34.53 -38.54
N LYS A 30 -22.36 33.94 -38.98
CA LYS A 30 -21.81 34.01 -40.34
C LYS A 30 -21.66 32.59 -40.86
N THR A 31 -22.09 32.31 -42.09
CA THR A 31 -22.05 30.94 -42.64
C THR A 31 -20.88 30.73 -43.60
N ILE A 32 -20.33 29.51 -43.62
CA ILE A 32 -19.22 29.10 -44.49
C ILE A 32 -19.52 27.69 -45.06
N PRO A 33 -19.75 27.54 -46.37
CA PRO A 33 -19.85 28.59 -47.37
C PRO A 33 -21.17 29.37 -47.22
N GLY A 34 -21.15 30.67 -47.52
CA GLY A 34 -22.35 31.52 -47.48
C GLY A 34 -21.98 32.97 -47.30
N THR A 35 -21.97 33.46 -46.05
CA THR A 35 -21.50 34.82 -45.74
C THR A 35 -20.04 35.01 -46.16
N TYR A 36 -19.20 34.00 -45.93
CA TYR A 36 -17.86 33.92 -46.50
C TYR A 36 -17.77 32.70 -47.41
N ALA A 37 -16.98 32.83 -48.48
CA ALA A 37 -16.71 31.70 -49.37
C ALA A 37 -15.75 30.67 -48.74
N SER A 38 -14.92 31.10 -47.79
CA SER A 38 -13.93 30.26 -47.11
C SER A 38 -13.65 30.71 -45.68
N ILE A 39 -13.03 29.84 -44.89
CA ILE A 39 -12.55 30.10 -43.52
C ILE A 39 -11.44 31.14 -43.56
N LYS A 40 -10.51 31.07 -44.53
CA LYS A 40 -9.46 32.09 -44.69
C LYS A 40 -10.04 33.50 -44.86
N LEU A 41 -11.07 33.68 -45.69
CA LEU A 41 -11.69 34.99 -45.89
C LEU A 41 -12.41 35.49 -44.64
N ALA A 42 -13.03 34.58 -43.88
CA ALA A 42 -13.64 34.91 -42.60
C ALA A 42 -12.61 35.36 -41.56
N ILE A 43 -11.45 34.69 -41.50
CA ILE A 43 -10.33 35.06 -40.62
C ILE A 43 -9.72 36.40 -41.03
N ASP A 44 -9.56 36.67 -42.33
CA ASP A 44 -9.03 37.95 -42.82
C ASP A 44 -9.92 39.13 -42.40
N ASP A 45 -11.24 38.97 -42.51
CA ASP A 45 -12.22 39.96 -42.06
C ASP A 45 -12.18 40.13 -40.53
N LEU A 46 -12.05 39.02 -39.79
CA LEU A 46 -11.91 39.01 -38.33
C LEU A 46 -10.67 39.75 -37.85
N ASN A 47 -9.51 39.49 -38.46
CA ASN A 47 -8.26 40.15 -38.09
C ASN A 47 -8.31 41.65 -38.41
N ALA A 48 -8.97 42.03 -39.51
CA ALA A 48 -9.08 43.43 -39.93
C ALA A 48 -10.04 44.25 -39.06
N ASN A 49 -11.19 43.67 -38.67
CA ASN A 49 -12.31 44.43 -38.12
C ASN A 49 -12.63 44.12 -36.66
N GLY A 50 -12.11 43.01 -36.13
CA GLY A 50 -12.37 42.57 -34.77
C GLY A 50 -13.82 42.19 -34.54
N VAL A 51 -14.21 42.10 -33.27
CA VAL A 51 -15.54 41.62 -32.88
C VAL A 51 -16.35 42.71 -32.19
N GLY A 52 -17.66 42.71 -32.44
CA GLY A 52 -18.61 43.66 -31.85
C GLY A 52 -19.49 43.03 -30.79
N THR A 53 -20.46 43.80 -30.31
CA THR A 53 -21.37 43.40 -29.23
C THR A 53 -22.05 42.05 -29.50
N GLY A 54 -21.97 41.14 -28.53
CA GLY A 54 -22.58 39.80 -28.61
C GLY A 54 -21.72 38.75 -29.32
N GLY A 55 -20.55 39.13 -29.84
CA GLY A 55 -19.61 38.20 -30.45
C GLY A 55 -19.99 37.78 -31.86
N VAL A 56 -19.16 36.91 -32.46
CA VAL A 56 -19.39 36.34 -33.79
C VAL A 56 -19.26 34.82 -33.75
N THR A 57 -20.18 34.15 -34.43
CA THR A 57 -20.13 32.69 -34.65
C THR A 57 -20.03 32.39 -36.13
N PHE A 58 -18.97 31.69 -36.53
CA PHE A 58 -18.79 31.15 -37.87
C PHE A 58 -19.32 29.71 -37.93
N ASP A 59 -20.48 29.56 -38.56
CA ASP A 59 -21.17 28.30 -38.80
C ASP A 59 -20.65 27.67 -40.10
N ILE A 60 -19.80 26.66 -39.95
CA ILE A 60 -19.15 25.98 -41.07
C ILE A 60 -19.97 24.73 -41.44
N ALA A 61 -20.30 24.57 -42.72
CA ALA A 61 -21.12 23.45 -43.20
C ALA A 61 -20.46 22.09 -42.90
N PRO A 62 -21.22 21.05 -42.48
CA PRO A 62 -20.67 19.71 -42.27
C PRO A 62 -19.94 19.17 -43.51
N GLY A 63 -18.78 18.57 -43.30
CA GLY A 63 -17.94 18.02 -44.38
C GLY A 63 -17.30 19.05 -45.30
N TYR A 64 -17.40 20.36 -45.00
CA TYR A 64 -16.65 21.38 -45.73
C TYR A 64 -15.14 21.14 -45.61
N THR A 65 -14.40 21.25 -46.70
CA THR A 65 -12.93 21.05 -46.71
C THR A 65 -12.24 22.29 -47.24
N GLU A 66 -11.15 22.71 -46.59
CA GLU A 66 -10.32 23.82 -47.03
C GLU A 66 -8.83 23.47 -46.91
N THR A 67 -8.08 23.79 -47.96
CA THR A 67 -6.61 23.71 -47.94
C THR A 67 -6.04 25.01 -47.43
N ILE A 68 -5.15 24.94 -46.43
CA ILE A 68 -4.52 26.13 -45.85
C ILE A 68 -3.68 26.90 -46.87
N PRO A 69 -3.59 28.24 -46.75
CA PRO A 69 -2.64 29.03 -47.50
C PRO A 69 -1.20 28.82 -46.99
N MET A 70 -0.21 29.34 -47.73
CA MET A 70 1.18 29.39 -47.28
C MET A 70 1.28 30.10 -45.91
N GLY A 71 1.95 29.46 -44.94
CA GLY A 71 2.07 29.95 -43.55
C GLY A 71 0.92 29.56 -42.61
N GLY A 72 -0.13 28.89 -43.11
CA GLY A 72 -1.27 28.45 -42.31
C GLY A 72 -2.35 29.51 -42.11
N LEU A 73 -3.38 29.17 -41.32
CA LEU A 73 -4.43 30.11 -40.91
C LEU A 73 -3.98 30.86 -39.66
N ILE A 74 -3.93 32.19 -39.71
CA ILE A 74 -3.44 33.01 -38.59
C ILE A 74 -4.58 33.86 -38.05
N ILE A 75 -4.94 33.66 -36.78
CA ILE A 75 -5.85 34.52 -36.03
C ILE A 75 -5.01 35.44 -35.14
N ASP A 76 -4.90 36.69 -35.58
CA ASP A 76 -4.16 37.77 -34.94
C ASP A 76 -5.05 39.03 -34.96
N ILE A 77 -6.08 39.00 -34.12
CA ILE A 77 -7.01 40.13 -33.97
C ILE A 77 -6.20 41.28 -33.36
N THR A 78 -6.31 42.50 -33.90
CA THR A 78 -5.53 43.66 -33.42
C THR A 78 -6.39 44.80 -32.91
N ALA A 79 -7.64 44.89 -33.37
CA ALA A 79 -8.62 45.87 -32.95
C ALA A 79 -9.85 45.17 -32.38
N ASN A 80 -10.45 45.72 -31.32
CA ASN A 80 -11.67 45.17 -30.69
C ASN A 80 -11.54 43.68 -30.36
N GLN A 81 -10.57 43.36 -29.50
CA GLN A 81 -10.31 41.99 -29.06
C GLN A 81 -11.58 41.32 -28.51
N PRO A 82 -11.73 40.00 -28.69
CA PRO A 82 -12.83 39.29 -28.09
C PRO A 82 -12.78 39.36 -26.57
N THR A 83 -13.96 39.32 -25.95
CA THR A 83 -14.12 39.34 -24.49
C THR A 83 -15.16 38.29 -24.11
N SER A 84 -15.36 38.05 -22.81
CA SER A 84 -16.43 37.16 -22.35
C SER A 84 -17.83 37.57 -22.85
N GLY A 85 -18.06 38.87 -23.05
CA GLY A 85 -19.31 39.38 -23.62
C GLY A 85 -19.39 39.33 -25.14
N ASN A 86 -18.24 39.25 -25.82
CA ASN A 86 -18.12 39.26 -27.27
C ASN A 86 -17.17 38.14 -27.76
N PRO A 87 -17.53 36.85 -27.58
CA PRO A 87 -16.64 35.74 -27.95
C PRO A 87 -16.59 35.52 -29.47
N VAL A 88 -15.55 34.82 -29.92
CA VAL A 88 -15.45 34.32 -31.31
C VAL A 88 -15.59 32.80 -31.29
N VAL A 89 -16.49 32.25 -32.10
CA VAL A 89 -16.72 30.81 -32.18
C VAL A 89 -16.65 30.34 -33.63
N PHE A 90 -15.76 29.39 -33.92
CA PHE A 90 -15.78 28.61 -35.16
C PHE A 90 -16.38 27.24 -34.85
N ARG A 91 -17.46 26.86 -35.53
CA ARG A 91 -18.12 25.56 -35.26
C ARG A 91 -18.72 24.89 -36.48
N ARG A 92 -18.87 23.56 -36.41
CA ARG A 92 -19.72 22.83 -37.37
C ARG A 92 -21.19 23.24 -37.20
N SER A 93 -21.87 23.49 -38.31
CA SER A 93 -23.31 23.78 -38.34
C SER A 93 -24.11 22.47 -38.40
N GLY A 94 -24.86 22.16 -37.34
CA GLY A 94 -25.73 20.98 -37.31
C GLY A 94 -25.00 19.63 -37.24
N ALA A 95 -25.70 18.57 -37.66
CA ALA A 95 -25.20 17.19 -37.64
C ALA A 95 -24.46 16.82 -38.94
N GLY A 96 -23.45 15.96 -38.85
CA GLY A 96 -22.68 15.46 -39.99
C GLY A 96 -21.20 15.32 -39.67
N THR A 97 -20.35 15.21 -40.69
CA THR A 97 -18.89 15.16 -40.53
C THR A 97 -18.35 16.53 -40.14
N ASN A 98 -17.31 16.58 -39.30
CA ASN A 98 -16.61 17.82 -39.01
C ASN A 98 -16.04 18.44 -40.31
N PRO A 99 -16.04 19.78 -40.43
CA PRO A 99 -15.25 20.46 -41.45
C PRO A 99 -13.78 20.11 -41.30
N LEU A 100 -13.07 19.97 -42.42
CA LEU A 100 -11.66 19.58 -42.47
C LEU A 100 -10.79 20.72 -43.02
N ILE A 101 -9.86 21.20 -42.19
CA ILE A 101 -8.80 22.11 -42.59
C ILE A 101 -7.53 21.30 -42.77
N GLN A 102 -6.93 21.35 -43.96
CA GLN A 102 -5.81 20.46 -44.28
C GLN A 102 -4.66 21.13 -45.01
N THR A 103 -3.49 20.52 -44.95
CA THR A 103 -2.36 20.88 -45.82
C THR A 103 -2.61 20.44 -47.27
N ASP A 104 -1.81 20.93 -48.23
CA ASP A 104 -2.00 20.61 -49.66
C ASP A 104 -1.79 19.10 -49.93
N VAL A 105 -2.87 18.44 -50.34
CA VAL A 105 -2.94 17.00 -50.61
C VAL A 105 -2.12 16.61 -51.84
N ASN A 106 -1.90 17.52 -52.80
CA ASN A 106 -1.29 17.22 -54.10
C ASN A 106 0.18 17.65 -54.24
N GLY A 107 0.80 18.15 -53.17
CA GLY A 107 2.22 18.43 -53.13
C GLY A 107 2.70 19.45 -54.16
N SER A 108 1.96 20.55 -54.37
CA SER A 108 2.38 21.65 -55.27
C SER A 108 3.70 22.33 -54.86
N GLY A 109 4.28 21.97 -53.71
CA GLY A 109 5.57 22.44 -53.24
C GLY A 109 5.54 23.82 -52.59
N VAL A 110 4.36 24.44 -52.45
CA VAL A 110 4.24 25.80 -51.88
C VAL A 110 4.03 25.77 -50.37
N LEU A 111 4.99 25.20 -49.66
CA LEU A 111 5.20 25.45 -48.23
C LEU A 111 6.60 26.00 -47.94
N SER A 112 7.35 26.44 -48.97
CA SER A 112 8.65 27.09 -48.76
C SER A 112 8.78 28.35 -49.61
N GLY A 113 8.97 29.48 -48.95
CA GLY A 113 9.13 30.77 -49.62
C GLY A 113 9.32 31.96 -48.68
N ALA A 114 10.54 32.08 -48.14
CA ALA A 114 11.16 33.29 -47.58
C ALA A 114 10.22 34.27 -46.83
N GLY A 115 9.96 33.97 -45.55
CA GLY A 115 9.16 34.86 -44.71
C GLY A 115 9.25 34.65 -43.21
N PHE A 116 9.65 33.49 -42.68
CA PHE A 116 9.94 33.29 -41.26
C PHE A 116 11.06 32.24 -41.12
N GLY A 117 12.07 32.52 -40.30
CA GLY A 117 13.39 31.88 -40.38
C GLY A 117 13.42 30.40 -39.97
N VAL A 118 13.98 29.56 -40.85
CA VAL A 118 14.60 28.23 -40.65
C VAL A 118 13.86 27.14 -39.84
N ARG A 119 12.73 27.41 -39.17
CA ARG A 119 11.93 26.41 -38.45
C ARG A 119 10.43 26.83 -38.38
N LYS A 120 9.55 25.92 -38.85
CA LYS A 120 8.16 25.59 -38.42
C LYS A 120 6.92 26.26 -39.03
N ASP A 121 6.18 25.49 -39.84
CA ASP A 121 4.84 25.79 -40.40
C ASP A 121 3.72 25.10 -39.60
N ALA A 122 2.60 25.78 -39.29
CA ALA A 122 1.44 25.21 -38.59
C ALA A 122 0.12 25.31 -39.38
N ILE A 123 -0.88 24.49 -39.04
CA ILE A 123 -2.21 24.55 -39.69
C ILE A 123 -3.01 25.76 -39.19
N LEU A 124 -3.08 25.98 -37.87
CA LEU A 124 -3.75 27.10 -37.23
C LEU A 124 -2.87 27.79 -36.18
N TRP A 125 -2.78 29.12 -36.25
CA TRP A 125 -2.10 29.97 -35.28
C TRP A 125 -3.10 30.86 -34.53
N LEU A 126 -3.00 30.86 -33.21
CA LEU A 126 -3.68 31.78 -32.31
C LEU A 126 -2.61 32.69 -31.68
N VAL A 127 -2.64 33.99 -31.99
CA VAL A 127 -1.57 34.93 -31.63
C VAL A 127 -2.12 36.01 -30.69
N GLY A 128 -1.86 35.87 -29.38
CA GLY A 128 -2.36 36.79 -28.35
C GLY A 128 -3.87 37.05 -28.45
N THR A 129 -4.64 36.01 -28.78
CA THR A 129 -6.08 36.13 -28.98
C THR A 129 -6.83 35.56 -27.79
N ASP A 130 -7.92 36.23 -27.43
CA ASP A 130 -8.70 35.91 -26.25
C ASP A 130 -10.09 35.40 -26.62
N TYR A 131 -10.73 34.62 -25.75
CA TYR A 131 -12.15 34.18 -25.87
C TYR A 131 -12.52 33.59 -27.24
N ILE A 132 -11.62 32.78 -27.81
CA ILE A 132 -11.84 32.05 -29.06
C ILE A 132 -12.20 30.60 -28.77
N THR A 133 -13.21 30.09 -29.46
CA THR A 133 -13.59 28.67 -29.44
C THR A 133 -13.48 28.06 -30.84
N THR A 134 -12.78 26.92 -30.96
CA THR A 134 -12.89 26.01 -32.10
C THR A 134 -13.68 24.77 -31.65
N ASN A 135 -14.80 24.49 -32.32
CA ASN A 135 -15.73 23.44 -31.91
C ASN A 135 -16.09 22.52 -33.08
N ASN A 136 -15.71 21.24 -32.99
CA ASN A 136 -15.99 20.24 -34.01
C ASN A 136 -15.40 20.59 -35.40
N ILE A 137 -14.17 21.07 -35.44
CA ILE A 137 -13.40 21.33 -36.68
C ILE A 137 -12.17 20.42 -36.68
N ASP A 138 -11.97 19.66 -37.76
CA ASP A 138 -10.83 18.77 -37.90
C ASP A 138 -9.66 19.47 -38.62
N PHE A 139 -8.45 19.16 -38.18
CA PHE A 139 -7.18 19.67 -38.71
C PHE A 139 -6.33 18.47 -39.11
N ALA A 140 -5.89 18.41 -40.38
CA ALA A 140 -5.09 17.29 -40.85
C ALA A 140 -3.89 17.71 -41.70
N GLU A 141 -2.74 17.18 -41.37
CA GLU A 141 -1.62 17.13 -42.30
C GLU A 141 -1.86 16.01 -43.32
N GLN A 142 -2.03 16.35 -44.60
CA GLN A 142 -2.39 15.41 -45.69
C GLN A 142 -1.38 15.42 -46.85
N TYR A 143 -0.15 15.86 -46.62
CA TYR A 143 0.87 15.92 -47.66
C TYR A 143 1.22 14.51 -48.17
N THR A 144 1.16 14.30 -49.50
CA THR A 144 1.44 13.00 -50.14
C THR A 144 2.84 12.92 -50.78
N GLY A 145 3.61 14.01 -50.80
CA GLY A 145 4.96 14.02 -51.38
C GLY A 145 6.04 13.45 -50.45
N GLY A 146 7.20 13.10 -51.01
CA GLY A 146 8.32 12.51 -50.25
C GLY A 146 9.26 13.50 -49.54
N SER A 147 9.14 14.81 -49.79
CA SER A 147 10.03 15.83 -49.20
C SER A 147 9.62 16.20 -47.78
N GLN A 148 10.51 15.97 -46.81
CA GLN A 148 10.29 16.33 -45.39
C GLN A 148 10.21 17.84 -45.14
N VAL A 149 10.87 18.66 -45.96
CA VAL A 149 10.91 20.13 -45.79
C VAL A 149 9.58 20.81 -46.13
N LEU A 150 8.59 20.04 -46.60
CA LEU A 150 7.27 20.52 -47.03
C LEU A 150 6.14 20.02 -46.12
N LYS A 151 6.46 19.47 -44.95
CA LYS A 151 5.49 19.04 -43.94
C LYS A 151 5.41 20.08 -42.82
N THR A 152 4.22 20.24 -42.25
CA THR A 152 3.96 21.09 -41.08
C THR A 152 4.49 20.46 -39.80
N GLU A 153 4.90 21.30 -38.87
CA GLU A 153 5.39 20.85 -37.56
C GLU A 153 4.29 20.85 -36.50
N TYR A 154 3.27 21.70 -36.65
CA TYR A 154 2.24 21.88 -35.64
C TYR A 154 0.83 21.87 -36.22
N GLY A 155 -0.11 21.23 -35.52
CA GLY A 155 -1.53 21.34 -35.84
C GLY A 155 -2.05 22.72 -35.44
N ILE A 156 -2.20 22.95 -34.14
CA ILE A 156 -2.65 24.22 -33.57
C ILE A 156 -1.57 24.81 -32.65
N VAL A 157 -1.23 26.09 -32.86
CA VAL A 157 -0.23 26.80 -32.08
C VAL A 157 -0.87 27.96 -31.33
N LEU A 158 -0.58 28.06 -30.03
CA LEU A 158 -0.81 29.25 -29.22
C LEU A 158 0.51 30.03 -29.09
N MET A 159 0.49 31.30 -29.47
CA MET A 159 1.65 32.19 -29.41
C MET A 159 1.34 33.45 -28.63
N ARG A 160 2.40 34.04 -28.06
CA ARG A 160 2.33 35.37 -27.49
C ARG A 160 2.41 36.38 -28.62
N LYS A 161 1.60 37.42 -28.55
CA LYS A 161 1.71 38.56 -29.47
C LYS A 161 2.84 39.49 -29.06
N SER A 162 3.05 39.65 -27.75
CA SER A 162 4.12 40.48 -27.19
C SER A 162 4.46 40.04 -25.75
N SER A 163 5.41 40.72 -25.09
CA SER A 163 5.70 40.50 -23.67
C SER A 163 4.54 40.86 -22.74
N THR A 164 3.48 41.52 -23.23
CA THR A 164 2.32 41.93 -22.44
C THR A 164 1.01 41.34 -22.94
N ASP A 165 1.06 40.45 -23.93
CA ASP A 165 -0.14 39.93 -24.60
C ASP A 165 0.05 38.46 -25.03
N GLY A 166 -0.52 37.55 -24.25
CA GLY A 166 -0.61 36.11 -24.52
C GLY A 166 -2.07 35.67 -24.64
N CYS A 167 -2.31 34.51 -25.26
CA CYS A 167 -3.67 33.99 -25.46
C CYS A 167 -4.40 33.70 -24.13
N LYS A 168 -5.67 34.11 -24.01
CA LYS A 168 -6.51 33.85 -22.84
C LYS A 168 -7.87 33.24 -23.17
N HIS A 169 -8.40 32.38 -22.32
CA HIS A 169 -9.76 31.83 -22.48
C HIS A 169 -10.00 31.16 -23.85
N VAL A 170 -9.00 30.46 -24.36
CA VAL A 170 -9.09 29.70 -25.62
C VAL A 170 -9.71 28.33 -25.33
N THR A 171 -10.70 27.93 -26.13
CA THR A 171 -11.32 26.61 -26.06
C THR A 171 -11.16 25.86 -27.38
N ILE A 172 -10.60 24.65 -27.33
CA ILE A 172 -10.52 23.71 -28.46
C ILE A 172 -11.34 22.50 -28.06
N THR A 173 -12.43 22.21 -28.78
CA THR A 173 -13.35 21.14 -28.36
C THR A 173 -13.92 20.31 -29.51
N GLY A 174 -13.98 18.99 -29.31
CA GLY A 174 -14.59 18.07 -30.29
C GLY A 174 -13.86 17.97 -31.64
N CYS A 175 -12.61 18.44 -31.70
CA CYS A 175 -11.78 18.53 -32.89
C CYS A 175 -10.91 17.27 -33.06
N THR A 176 -10.67 16.83 -34.30
CA THR A 176 -9.61 15.86 -34.61
C THR A 176 -8.38 16.59 -35.12
N ILE A 177 -7.21 16.37 -34.53
CA ILE A 177 -5.93 16.88 -35.02
C ILE A 177 -5.07 15.67 -35.41
N ARG A 178 -4.84 15.51 -36.71
CA ARG A 178 -4.06 14.40 -37.26
C ARG A 178 -2.82 14.91 -37.97
N MET A 179 -1.64 14.46 -37.52
CA MET A 179 -0.37 14.79 -38.16
C MET A 179 0.14 13.61 -39.02
N GLN A 180 1.34 13.71 -39.60
CA GLN A 180 2.00 12.62 -40.33
C GLN A 180 3.35 12.18 -39.73
N GLN A 181 3.61 12.49 -38.46
CA GLN A 181 4.84 12.11 -37.73
C GLN A 181 6.14 12.41 -38.50
N SER A 182 6.17 13.58 -39.14
CA SER A 182 7.18 13.96 -40.13
C SER A 182 8.58 14.18 -39.56
N ASP A 183 8.67 14.61 -38.30
CA ASP A 183 9.91 14.86 -37.55
C ASP A 183 9.68 14.76 -36.03
N VAL A 184 10.73 15.05 -35.25
CA VAL A 184 10.71 15.04 -33.77
C VAL A 184 9.97 16.23 -33.14
N GLN A 185 9.48 17.15 -33.95
CA GLN A 185 8.84 18.40 -33.55
C GLN A 185 7.33 18.38 -33.84
N SER A 186 6.88 17.44 -34.68
CA SER A 186 5.48 17.14 -34.99
C SER A 186 4.64 17.06 -33.71
N THR A 187 3.77 18.05 -33.50
CA THR A 187 2.92 18.13 -32.31
C THR A 187 1.51 18.55 -32.70
N CYS A 188 0.48 17.90 -32.14
CA CYS A 188 -0.90 18.26 -32.46
C CYS A 188 -1.26 19.65 -31.94
N ILE A 189 -1.00 19.93 -30.66
CA ILE A 189 -1.30 21.23 -30.03
C ILE A 189 -0.10 21.70 -29.21
N VAL A 190 0.32 22.95 -29.41
CA VAL A 190 1.51 23.50 -28.76
C VAL A 190 1.26 24.94 -28.27
N SER A 191 1.86 25.31 -27.13
CA SER A 191 2.01 26.72 -26.74
C SER A 191 3.48 27.11 -26.64
N LEU A 192 3.83 28.29 -27.14
CA LEU A 192 5.22 28.72 -27.33
C LEU A 192 5.48 30.11 -26.75
N ASN A 193 6.67 30.30 -26.17
CA ASN A 193 7.22 31.60 -25.75
C ASN A 193 7.80 32.40 -26.93
N ARG A 194 7.05 32.55 -28.03
CA ARG A 194 7.49 33.28 -29.22
C ARG A 194 6.38 34.16 -29.81
N ASP A 195 6.79 35.22 -30.51
CA ASP A 195 5.93 36.00 -31.40
C ASP A 195 5.84 35.40 -32.82
N LEU A 196 4.96 35.98 -33.64
CA LEU A 196 4.76 35.59 -35.03
C LEU A 196 6.03 35.78 -35.88
N ALA A 197 6.94 36.69 -35.49
CA ALA A 197 8.23 36.88 -36.15
C ALA A 197 9.29 35.82 -35.76
N GLY A 198 8.96 34.95 -34.80
CA GLY A 198 9.84 33.90 -34.29
C GLY A 198 10.80 34.38 -33.20
N ASN A 199 10.66 35.61 -32.70
CA ASN A 199 11.44 36.10 -31.57
C ASN A 199 10.93 35.49 -30.27
N THR A 200 11.85 35.18 -29.34
CA THR A 200 11.46 34.82 -27.98
C THR A 200 10.75 35.98 -27.30
N THR A 201 9.55 35.74 -26.79
CA THR A 201 8.73 36.72 -26.07
C THR A 201 8.54 36.30 -24.62
N ASN A 202 9.30 36.95 -23.73
CA ASN A 202 9.17 36.73 -22.30
C ASN A 202 8.09 37.65 -21.74
N PRO A 203 7.09 37.12 -20.99
CA PRO A 203 6.11 37.96 -20.33
C PRO A 203 6.79 38.95 -19.37
N THR A 204 6.31 40.19 -19.33
CA THR A 204 6.72 41.24 -18.38
C THR A 204 5.56 41.67 -17.48
N THR A 205 4.35 41.22 -17.78
CA THR A 205 3.12 41.42 -17.00
C THR A 205 2.25 40.16 -17.12
N THR A 206 1.25 40.01 -16.25
CA THR A 206 0.24 38.92 -16.35
C THR A 206 -0.60 38.99 -17.62
N GLY A 207 -0.53 40.08 -18.39
CA GLY A 207 -1.09 40.14 -19.74
C GLY A 207 -0.36 39.21 -20.72
N GLY A 208 0.94 39.00 -20.53
CA GLY A 208 1.79 38.23 -21.44
C GLY A 208 1.81 36.73 -21.23
N ARG A 209 1.22 36.20 -20.15
CA ARG A 209 1.12 34.74 -19.93
C ARG A 209 -0.06 34.16 -20.72
N HIS A 210 0.04 32.89 -21.08
CA HIS A 210 -1.13 32.14 -21.51
C HIS A 210 -1.98 31.76 -20.29
N GLU A 211 -3.30 31.90 -20.41
CA GLU A 211 -4.18 31.70 -19.26
C GLU A 211 -5.53 31.10 -19.67
N SER A 212 -6.06 30.19 -18.85
CA SER A 212 -7.41 29.62 -19.05
C SER A 212 -7.56 28.95 -20.43
N ILE A 213 -6.61 28.10 -20.80
CA ILE A 213 -6.65 27.33 -22.05
C ILE A 213 -7.36 26.01 -21.79
N SER A 214 -8.41 25.70 -22.57
CA SER A 214 -9.19 24.48 -22.41
C SER A 214 -9.21 23.64 -23.68
N ILE A 215 -8.92 22.35 -23.54
CA ILE A 215 -8.88 21.38 -24.65
C ILE A 215 -9.69 20.16 -24.24
N GLN A 216 -10.85 19.92 -24.84
CA GLN A 216 -11.79 18.87 -24.38
C GLN A 216 -12.36 18.06 -25.53
N GLY A 217 -12.62 16.77 -25.34
CA GLY A 217 -13.29 15.94 -26.36
C GLY A 217 -12.54 15.85 -27.70
N CYS A 218 -11.25 16.18 -27.75
CA CYS A 218 -10.47 16.18 -28.97
C CYS A 218 -9.81 14.81 -29.21
N MET A 219 -9.60 14.48 -30.48
CA MET A 219 -8.82 13.32 -30.91
C MET A 219 -7.48 13.79 -31.48
N LEU A 220 -6.38 13.37 -30.87
CA LEU A 220 -5.03 13.68 -31.30
C LEU A 220 -4.39 12.40 -31.82
N ASP A 221 -3.96 12.41 -33.08
CA ASP A 221 -3.57 11.19 -33.78
C ASP A 221 -2.33 11.38 -34.65
N ASN A 222 -1.53 10.32 -34.73
CA ASN A 222 -0.42 10.18 -35.66
C ASN A 222 0.56 11.37 -35.60
N SER A 223 1.04 11.69 -34.40
CA SER A 223 1.99 12.77 -34.16
C SER A 223 3.17 12.30 -33.30
N PHE A 224 4.26 13.06 -33.28
CA PHE A 224 5.42 12.71 -32.46
C PHE A 224 5.15 13.04 -30.98
N ASN A 225 4.55 14.21 -30.71
CA ASN A 225 3.98 14.57 -29.40
C ASN A 225 2.47 14.82 -29.53
N GLY A 226 1.71 14.51 -28.50
CA GLY A 226 0.29 14.88 -28.43
C GLY A 226 0.14 16.38 -28.20
N MET A 227 0.38 16.80 -26.95
CA MET A 227 0.30 18.19 -26.51
C MET A 227 1.62 18.64 -25.88
N TYR A 228 2.06 19.85 -26.20
CA TYR A 228 3.33 20.39 -25.70
C TYR A 228 3.22 21.85 -25.29
N PHE A 229 3.15 22.11 -23.99
CA PHE A 229 2.95 23.45 -23.44
C PHE A 229 4.18 23.94 -22.68
N THR A 230 4.73 25.08 -23.10
CA THR A 230 5.88 25.72 -22.45
C THR A 230 5.52 27.11 -21.95
N GLY A 231 5.57 27.28 -20.63
CA GLY A 231 5.49 28.58 -19.97
C GLY A 231 6.85 29.25 -19.80
N TYR A 232 6.87 30.38 -19.12
CA TYR A 232 8.06 31.20 -18.89
C TYR A 232 8.66 30.94 -17.50
N ALA A 233 10.00 30.94 -17.40
CA ALA A 233 10.71 30.72 -16.15
C ALA A 233 10.79 32.02 -15.33
N ASP A 234 9.70 32.35 -14.65
CA ASP A 234 9.64 33.49 -13.74
C ASP A 234 10.42 33.25 -12.43
N SER A 235 10.74 34.33 -11.75
CA SER A 235 11.23 34.34 -10.37
C SER A 235 10.07 34.56 -9.39
N ALA A 236 10.26 34.22 -8.11
CA ALA A 236 9.24 34.45 -7.07
C ALA A 236 8.70 35.89 -7.14
N PRO A 237 7.37 36.11 -7.11
CA PRO A 237 6.32 35.17 -6.71
C PRO A 237 5.78 34.22 -7.81
N TYR A 238 6.43 34.13 -8.98
CA TYR A 238 6.08 33.22 -10.09
C TYR A 238 4.77 33.55 -10.83
N ASP A 239 4.27 34.77 -10.73
CA ASP A 239 3.02 35.23 -11.35
C ASP A 239 3.01 35.13 -12.89
N LEU A 240 4.18 35.02 -13.53
CA LEU A 240 4.30 34.96 -14.99
C LEU A 240 4.41 33.55 -15.56
N TYR A 241 4.22 32.51 -14.73
CA TYR A 241 3.92 31.16 -15.24
C TYR A 241 2.63 31.19 -16.06
N ASP A 242 2.44 30.20 -16.94
CA ASP A 242 1.17 30.04 -17.63
C ASP A 242 0.15 29.37 -16.68
N HIS A 243 -1.10 29.84 -16.66
CA HIS A 243 -2.06 29.48 -15.61
C HIS A 243 -3.31 28.78 -16.17
N PHE A 244 -3.90 27.90 -15.36
CA PHE A 244 -5.26 27.37 -15.56
C PHE A 244 -5.45 26.63 -16.89
N TYR A 245 -4.52 25.75 -17.24
CA TYR A 245 -4.71 24.84 -18.37
C TYR A 245 -5.65 23.71 -17.95
N ASN A 246 -6.75 23.53 -18.67
CA ASN A 246 -7.71 22.45 -18.48
C ASN A 246 -7.67 21.49 -19.69
N ILE A 247 -6.90 20.42 -19.53
CA ILE A 247 -6.65 19.41 -20.56
C ILE A 247 -7.57 18.22 -20.27
N GLY A 248 -8.65 18.18 -21.01
CA GLY A 248 -9.82 17.35 -20.75
C GLY A 248 -10.81 18.09 -19.85
N GLY A 249 -11.43 17.39 -18.91
CA GLY A 249 -12.54 17.91 -18.12
C GLY A 249 -13.78 17.05 -18.33
N ILE A 250 -14.94 17.66 -18.56
CA ILE A 250 -16.22 16.92 -18.68
C ILE A 250 -16.17 15.89 -19.81
N THR A 251 -15.52 16.24 -20.92
CA THR A 251 -15.30 15.34 -22.05
C THR A 251 -13.80 15.13 -22.27
N GLY A 252 -13.34 13.90 -22.05
CA GLY A 252 -11.95 13.49 -22.21
C GLY A 252 -11.39 13.64 -23.62
N ASN A 253 -10.09 13.91 -23.75
CA ASN A 253 -9.39 13.80 -25.02
C ASN A 253 -8.90 12.37 -25.26
N ILE A 254 -8.73 11.98 -26.53
CA ILE A 254 -8.17 10.69 -26.93
C ILE A 254 -6.87 10.96 -27.69
N LEU A 255 -5.75 10.50 -27.14
CA LEU A 255 -4.43 10.55 -27.74
C LEU A 255 -4.06 9.14 -28.19
N THR A 256 -3.86 8.94 -29.49
CA THR A 256 -3.52 7.64 -30.07
C THR A 256 -2.44 7.79 -31.13
N ASN A 257 -1.67 6.72 -31.37
CA ASN A 257 -0.53 6.73 -32.28
C ASN A 257 0.41 7.93 -32.01
N ILE A 258 0.65 8.23 -30.73
CA ILE A 258 1.61 9.27 -30.34
C ILE A 258 2.99 8.63 -30.21
N GLY A 259 3.99 9.19 -30.88
CA GLY A 259 5.39 8.75 -30.78
C GLY A 259 5.84 7.64 -31.73
N SER A 260 4.92 7.02 -32.50
CA SER A 260 5.23 5.97 -33.49
C SER A 260 5.89 6.53 -34.78
N GLY A 261 6.37 5.66 -35.68
CA GLY A 261 6.53 5.99 -37.11
C GLY A 261 7.85 6.57 -37.63
N LEU A 262 8.82 6.97 -36.80
CA LEU A 262 10.17 7.38 -37.26
C LEU A 262 11.12 6.18 -37.42
N VAL A 263 10.70 5.17 -38.17
CA VAL A 263 11.54 4.02 -38.55
C VAL A 263 12.59 4.54 -39.55
N ASN A 264 13.90 4.53 -39.21
CA ASN A 264 15.06 5.06 -39.99
C ASN A 264 15.51 6.53 -39.80
N SER A 265 15.13 7.24 -38.74
CA SER A 265 15.77 8.53 -38.43
C SER A 265 16.96 8.37 -37.47
N THR A 266 18.12 8.96 -37.77
CA THR A 266 19.27 9.06 -36.84
C THR A 266 18.94 9.84 -35.55
N ASN A 267 17.78 10.49 -35.48
CA ASN A 267 17.29 11.29 -34.35
C ASN A 267 16.18 10.58 -33.53
N ASN A 268 16.02 9.26 -33.68
CA ASN A 268 14.99 8.47 -33.02
C ASN A 268 15.24 8.18 -31.52
N SER A 269 16.09 8.97 -30.85
CA SER A 269 16.38 8.88 -29.40
C SER A 269 15.68 9.96 -28.56
N SER A 270 14.91 10.86 -29.18
CA SER A 270 14.23 11.95 -28.48
C SER A 270 13.05 11.44 -27.63
N THR A 271 12.80 12.12 -26.51
CA THR A 271 11.67 11.86 -25.60
C THR A 271 10.33 12.07 -26.28
N LYS A 272 9.36 11.19 -25.98
CA LYS A 272 7.99 11.24 -26.48
C LYS A 272 7.05 11.65 -25.36
N TYR A 273 6.11 12.53 -25.67
CA TYR A 273 5.12 13.02 -24.71
C TYR A 273 3.70 12.86 -25.25
N GLY A 274 2.82 12.25 -24.45
CA GLY A 274 1.38 12.37 -24.64
C GLY A 274 0.95 13.80 -24.34
N ILE A 275 1.09 14.20 -23.08
CA ILE A 275 0.83 15.56 -22.59
C ILE A 275 2.07 16.07 -21.86
N TYR A 276 2.65 17.15 -22.35
CA TYR A 276 3.77 17.85 -21.70
C TYR A 276 3.34 19.25 -21.26
N CYS A 277 3.55 19.57 -20.00
CA CYS A 277 3.38 20.92 -19.46
C CYS A 277 4.64 21.32 -18.69
N SER A 278 5.15 22.52 -18.95
CA SER A 278 6.28 23.07 -18.22
C SER A 278 6.08 24.52 -17.85
N LEU A 279 6.50 24.89 -16.64
CA LEU A 279 6.41 26.24 -16.08
C LEU A 279 4.97 26.75 -16.09
N GLN A 280 4.08 25.90 -15.58
CA GLN A 280 2.65 26.16 -15.48
C GLN A 280 2.18 26.03 -14.04
N ASP A 281 1.17 26.81 -13.68
CA ASP A 281 0.45 26.70 -12.42
C ASP A 281 -1.04 26.37 -12.63
N SER A 282 -1.60 25.65 -11.65
CA SER A 282 -3.01 25.29 -11.61
C SER A 282 -3.47 24.49 -12.86
N VAL A 283 -2.61 23.56 -13.31
CA VAL A 283 -2.91 22.68 -14.45
C VAL A 283 -3.84 21.55 -14.02
N THR A 284 -4.88 21.28 -14.81
CA THR A 284 -5.75 20.12 -14.68
C THR A 284 -5.64 19.23 -15.91
N VAL A 285 -5.30 17.96 -15.72
CA VAL A 285 -5.30 16.93 -16.76
C VAL A 285 -6.31 15.87 -16.33
N SER A 286 -7.48 15.82 -16.97
CA SER A 286 -8.52 14.89 -16.53
C SER A 286 -9.31 14.20 -17.63
N ASN A 287 -9.74 12.98 -17.35
CA ASN A 287 -10.60 12.18 -18.22
C ASN A 287 -9.98 11.80 -19.57
N ASN A 288 -8.66 11.93 -19.75
CA ASN A 288 -8.02 11.65 -21.05
C ASN A 288 -7.69 10.16 -21.21
N THR A 289 -7.81 9.65 -22.43
CA THR A 289 -7.26 8.34 -22.82
C THR A 289 -5.96 8.55 -23.59
N ILE A 290 -4.85 8.01 -23.10
CA ILE A 290 -3.50 8.30 -23.57
C ILE A 290 -2.78 7.01 -23.96
N ARG A 291 -2.26 6.99 -25.19
CA ARG A 291 -1.43 5.89 -25.72
C ARG A 291 -0.20 6.46 -26.41
N VAL A 292 0.93 6.43 -25.72
CA VAL A 292 2.23 6.80 -26.28
C VAL A 292 3.00 5.53 -26.60
N ASN A 293 3.39 5.40 -27.87
CA ASN A 293 4.11 4.24 -28.40
C ASN A 293 5.49 4.65 -28.86
N SER A 294 6.53 3.95 -28.40
CA SER A 294 7.90 4.14 -28.88
C SER A 294 8.50 2.81 -29.30
N GLU A 295 8.71 2.64 -30.60
CA GLU A 295 9.38 1.45 -31.17
C GLU A 295 10.92 1.56 -31.12
N SER A 296 11.48 2.64 -30.57
CA SER A 296 12.92 2.93 -30.61
C SER A 296 13.69 2.39 -29.40
N ASN A 297 14.93 1.98 -29.65
CA ASN A 297 15.85 1.43 -28.64
C ASN A 297 16.40 2.48 -27.64
N ASN A 298 16.12 3.78 -27.77
CA ASN A 298 16.76 4.79 -26.89
C ASN A 298 15.92 6.06 -26.62
N SER A 299 14.60 5.96 -26.57
CA SER A 299 13.70 7.09 -26.27
C SER A 299 13.09 6.98 -24.87
N GLN A 300 12.94 8.09 -24.15
CA GLN A 300 12.05 8.18 -22.98
C GLN A 300 10.59 8.29 -23.42
N VAL A 301 9.66 7.74 -22.65
CA VAL A 301 8.22 7.82 -22.89
C VAL A 301 7.52 8.34 -21.64
N TYR A 302 6.67 9.35 -21.85
CA TYR A 302 5.78 9.87 -20.82
C TYR A 302 4.35 10.03 -21.36
N GLY A 303 3.38 9.38 -20.70
CA GLY A 303 1.96 9.62 -20.94
C GLY A 303 1.59 11.06 -20.56
N ILE A 304 1.80 11.40 -19.29
CA ILE A 304 1.66 12.76 -18.74
C ILE A 304 2.98 13.19 -18.11
N ASN A 305 3.53 14.32 -18.55
CA ASN A 305 4.73 14.92 -17.99
C ASN A 305 4.45 16.38 -17.61
N LEU A 306 4.29 16.62 -16.31
CA LEU A 306 4.22 17.96 -15.75
C LEU A 306 5.57 18.27 -15.11
N THR A 307 6.39 19.12 -15.73
CA THR A 307 7.78 19.32 -15.29
C THR A 307 8.12 20.78 -15.08
N VAL A 308 8.96 21.08 -14.07
CA VAL A 308 9.48 22.41 -13.79
C VAL A 308 8.36 23.42 -13.48
N GLY A 309 8.17 23.78 -12.22
CA GLY A 309 7.26 24.84 -11.80
C GLY A 309 7.31 24.98 -10.29
N ILE A 310 8.04 25.97 -9.80
CA ILE A 310 8.22 26.16 -8.35
C ILE A 310 6.90 26.70 -7.77
N ASN A 311 6.51 26.18 -6.61
CA ASN A 311 5.26 26.56 -5.94
C ASN A 311 3.99 26.40 -6.79
N SER A 312 4.02 25.52 -7.80
CA SER A 312 2.89 25.27 -8.68
C SER A 312 1.98 24.15 -8.19
N SER A 313 0.68 24.27 -8.44
CA SER A 313 -0.33 23.26 -8.15
C SER A 313 -0.79 22.53 -9.41
N ALA A 314 -1.20 21.26 -9.26
CA ALA A 314 -1.68 20.44 -10.37
C ALA A 314 -2.71 19.40 -9.93
N THR A 315 -3.61 19.04 -10.85
CA THR A 315 -4.55 17.93 -10.68
C THR A 315 -4.48 17.01 -11.89
N ILE A 316 -4.23 15.73 -11.66
CA ILE A 316 -4.20 14.66 -12.66
C ILE A 316 -5.26 13.64 -12.24
N ASP A 317 -6.44 13.68 -12.87
CA ASP A 317 -7.61 12.94 -12.40
C ASP A 317 -8.28 12.08 -13.48
N ASN A 318 -8.60 10.83 -13.17
CA ASN A 318 -9.39 9.95 -14.02
C ASN A 318 -8.86 9.78 -15.45
N ASN A 319 -7.53 9.77 -15.64
CA ASN A 319 -6.93 9.48 -16.94
C ASN A 319 -6.71 7.97 -17.11
N ASP A 320 -6.80 7.51 -18.36
CA ASP A 320 -6.60 6.12 -18.78
C ASP A 320 -5.35 6.02 -19.65
N ILE A 321 -4.30 5.33 -19.17
CA ILE A 321 -2.96 5.33 -19.78
C ILE A 321 -2.51 3.89 -20.08
N SER A 322 -2.14 3.64 -21.33
CA SER A 322 -1.59 2.36 -21.83
C SER A 322 -0.43 2.61 -22.80
N ASP A 323 0.74 2.92 -22.24
CA ASP A 323 1.94 3.33 -22.97
C ASP A 323 2.85 2.14 -23.30
N THR A 324 3.53 2.18 -24.45
CA THR A 324 4.47 1.13 -24.87
C THR A 324 5.84 1.73 -25.23
N CYS A 325 6.92 1.03 -24.84
CA CYS A 325 8.28 1.44 -25.17
C CYS A 325 9.26 0.28 -25.42
N GLY A 326 10.01 0.36 -26.51
CA GLY A 326 11.15 -0.51 -26.84
C GLY A 326 12.52 0.04 -26.41
N GLY A 327 12.59 1.12 -25.63
CA GLY A 327 13.84 1.79 -25.23
C GLY A 327 14.68 0.98 -24.25
N THR A 328 16.02 1.07 -24.32
CA THR A 328 16.94 0.26 -23.50
C THR A 328 17.40 0.94 -22.20
N THR A 329 17.99 2.14 -22.27
CA THR A 329 18.73 2.72 -21.12
C THR A 329 18.07 3.95 -20.51
N GLN A 330 16.83 4.27 -20.90
CA GLN A 330 16.18 5.53 -20.57
C GLN A 330 15.01 5.35 -19.59
N THR A 331 14.77 6.33 -18.72
CA THR A 331 13.67 6.29 -17.74
C THR A 331 12.31 6.48 -18.42
N HIS A 332 11.30 5.73 -17.94
CA HIS A 332 9.92 5.80 -18.42
C HIS A 332 8.95 6.13 -17.28
N SER A 333 7.91 6.92 -17.56
CA SER A 333 6.83 7.12 -16.60
C SER A 333 5.47 7.35 -17.24
N ALA A 334 4.43 6.63 -16.81
CA ALA A 334 3.07 6.89 -17.28
C ALA A 334 2.60 8.29 -16.81
N ILE A 335 2.84 8.61 -15.53
CA ILE A 335 2.65 9.93 -14.95
C ILE A 335 3.96 10.39 -14.31
N TYR A 336 4.51 11.50 -14.78
CA TYR A 336 5.65 12.19 -14.18
C TYR A 336 5.23 13.59 -13.76
N CYS A 337 5.36 13.90 -12.47
CA CYS A 337 5.07 15.22 -11.91
C CYS A 337 6.26 15.76 -11.13
N ARG A 338 6.77 16.91 -11.56
CA ARG A 338 7.76 17.76 -10.88
C ARG A 338 7.23 19.19 -10.67
N LEU A 339 5.93 19.41 -10.87
CA LEU A 339 5.31 20.68 -10.48
C LEU A 339 5.26 20.78 -8.95
N GLY A 340 5.49 21.99 -8.45
CA GLY A 340 5.41 22.29 -7.04
C GLY A 340 6.71 22.23 -6.26
N GLU A 341 7.82 21.92 -6.91
CA GLU A 341 9.13 21.78 -6.26
C GLU A 341 9.47 23.00 -5.39
N SER A 342 9.88 22.74 -4.14
CA SER A 342 10.29 23.78 -3.17
C SER A 342 9.24 24.83 -2.83
N GLY A 343 7.95 24.54 -3.07
CA GLY A 343 6.83 25.38 -2.64
C GLY A 343 6.49 25.22 -1.16
N VAL A 344 5.72 26.17 -0.62
CA VAL A 344 5.31 26.19 0.81
C VAL A 344 3.79 26.12 1.01
N ASP A 345 3.00 26.24 -0.06
CA ASP A 345 1.54 26.24 -0.01
C ASP A 345 0.87 25.53 -1.22
N ASN A 346 1.66 24.83 -2.03
CA ASN A 346 1.20 24.25 -3.28
C ASN A 346 0.69 22.80 -3.11
N THR A 347 -0.25 22.39 -3.95
CA THR A 347 -0.89 21.07 -3.88
C THR A 347 -0.85 20.34 -5.22
N VAL A 348 -0.45 19.07 -5.19
CA VAL A 348 -0.57 18.16 -6.34
C VAL A 348 -1.49 17.00 -5.97
N ASN A 349 -2.53 16.82 -6.78
CA ASN A 349 -3.47 15.69 -6.68
C ASN A 349 -3.30 14.77 -7.88
N ILE A 350 -3.08 13.48 -7.64
CA ILE A 350 -3.06 12.43 -8.66
C ILE A 350 -4.10 11.41 -8.24
N THR A 351 -5.29 11.45 -8.85
CA THR A 351 -6.46 10.72 -8.37
C THR A 351 -7.14 9.88 -9.45
N ASN A 352 -7.64 8.71 -9.08
CA ASN A 352 -8.51 7.89 -9.94
C ASN A 352 -7.95 7.53 -11.33
N ASN A 353 -6.64 7.65 -11.56
CA ASN A 353 -6.05 7.32 -12.86
C ASN A 353 -5.92 5.80 -12.99
N THR A 354 -6.16 5.28 -14.19
CA THR A 354 -5.91 3.88 -14.55
C THR A 354 -4.68 3.80 -15.44
N ILE A 355 -3.66 3.08 -14.99
CA ILE A 355 -2.42 2.80 -15.74
C ILE A 355 -2.38 1.29 -15.96
N HIS A 356 -2.52 0.87 -17.21
CA HIS A 356 -2.67 -0.54 -17.52
C HIS A 356 -2.09 -0.95 -18.86
N ASP A 357 -1.75 -2.23 -18.98
CA ASP A 357 -1.19 -2.83 -20.21
C ASP A 357 0.04 -2.08 -20.73
N CYS A 358 0.75 -1.33 -19.88
CA CYS A 358 1.98 -0.66 -20.27
C CYS A 358 3.11 -1.68 -20.41
N THR A 359 3.81 -1.65 -21.55
CA THR A 359 4.93 -2.56 -21.83
C THR A 359 6.23 -1.81 -22.09
N TYR A 360 7.24 -2.04 -21.24
CA TYR A 360 8.58 -1.45 -21.35
C TYR A 360 9.61 -2.54 -21.66
N ASP A 361 9.49 -3.09 -22.87
CA ASP A 361 10.13 -4.33 -23.30
C ASP A 361 11.65 -4.21 -23.51
N GLY A 362 12.13 -3.02 -23.90
CA GLY A 362 13.55 -2.82 -24.22
C GLY A 362 14.45 -2.62 -23.00
N VAL A 363 13.89 -2.33 -21.82
CA VAL A 363 14.64 -1.70 -20.72
C VAL A 363 15.73 -2.63 -20.17
N THR A 364 16.95 -2.11 -20.07
CA THR A 364 18.14 -2.81 -19.57
C THR A 364 18.66 -2.24 -18.25
N SER A 365 18.71 -0.92 -18.04
CA SER A 365 19.33 -0.38 -16.81
C SER A 365 18.61 0.81 -16.21
N ALA A 366 17.53 1.28 -16.83
CA ALA A 366 16.80 2.45 -16.37
C ALA A 366 15.68 2.09 -15.41
N ASN A 367 15.44 2.99 -14.46
CA ASN A 367 14.28 2.89 -13.59
C ASN A 367 12.99 3.20 -14.36
N ASN A 368 11.94 2.46 -14.02
CA ASN A 368 10.59 2.61 -14.54
C ASN A 368 9.67 3.02 -13.41
N TYR A 369 8.76 3.94 -13.71
CA TYR A 369 7.79 4.44 -12.75
C TYR A 369 6.40 4.40 -13.40
N TYR A 370 5.35 4.03 -12.67
CA TYR A 370 4.00 4.26 -13.20
C TYR A 370 3.53 5.66 -12.79
N ILE A 371 3.65 5.99 -11.51
CA ILE A 371 3.46 7.35 -10.99
C ILE A 371 4.77 7.81 -10.35
N TYR A 372 5.35 8.89 -10.83
CA TYR A 372 6.54 9.51 -10.25
C TYR A 372 6.26 10.95 -9.83
N ILE A 373 6.34 11.22 -8.53
CA ILE A 373 6.37 12.56 -7.95
C ILE A 373 7.82 12.91 -7.59
N ARG A 374 8.44 13.77 -8.40
CA ARG A 374 9.82 14.22 -8.22
C ARG A 374 9.89 15.53 -7.47
N ASN A 375 10.86 15.63 -6.55
CA ASN A 375 11.18 16.84 -5.79
C ASN A 375 9.91 17.47 -5.16
N ALA A 376 9.32 16.70 -4.24
CA ALA A 376 8.04 16.93 -3.54
C ALA A 376 7.37 18.32 -3.67
N PRO A 377 6.08 18.40 -4.02
CA PRO A 377 5.26 19.55 -3.68
C PRO A 377 4.97 19.56 -2.17
N TYR A 378 4.56 20.72 -1.62
CA TYR A 378 4.28 20.85 -0.19
C TYR A 378 3.15 19.92 0.27
N THR A 379 2.10 19.75 -0.53
CA THR A 379 1.08 18.72 -0.34
C THR A 379 0.99 17.83 -1.58
N SER A 380 1.11 16.51 -1.39
CA SER A 380 0.86 15.52 -2.44
C SER A 380 -0.21 14.52 -2.02
N ASN A 381 -1.24 14.35 -2.85
CA ASN A 381 -2.28 13.34 -2.65
C ASN A 381 -2.29 12.38 -3.83
N VAL A 382 -1.99 11.10 -3.60
CA VAL A 382 -2.07 10.03 -4.59
C VAL A 382 -3.15 9.06 -4.15
N THR A 383 -4.37 9.20 -4.68
CA THR A 383 -5.54 8.50 -4.14
C THR A 383 -6.39 7.82 -5.21
N GLY A 384 -6.80 6.56 -4.97
CA GLY A 384 -7.76 5.89 -5.85
C GLY A 384 -7.22 5.46 -7.22
N ASN A 385 -5.90 5.51 -7.44
CA ASN A 385 -5.32 5.13 -8.72
C ASN A 385 -5.24 3.60 -8.86
N MET A 386 -5.35 3.11 -10.08
CA MET A 386 -5.26 1.69 -10.42
C MET A 386 -4.06 1.44 -11.36
N ILE A 387 -3.06 0.70 -10.91
CA ILE A 387 -1.86 0.34 -11.68
C ILE A 387 -1.88 -1.18 -11.89
N ARG A 388 -2.23 -1.65 -13.09
CA ARG A 388 -2.43 -3.08 -13.30
C ARG A 388 -1.95 -3.65 -14.63
N ASP A 389 -1.63 -4.94 -14.63
CA ASP A 389 -1.37 -5.71 -15.86
C ASP A 389 -0.22 -5.13 -16.70
N ASN A 390 0.77 -4.48 -16.05
CA ASN A 390 1.90 -3.88 -16.73
C ASN A 390 3.14 -4.78 -16.68
N SER A 391 4.02 -4.65 -17.67
CA SER A 391 5.25 -5.45 -17.75
C SER A 391 6.48 -4.63 -18.12
N VAL A 392 7.62 -5.00 -17.52
CA VAL A 392 8.94 -4.46 -17.85
C VAL A 392 9.87 -5.58 -18.28
N GLY A 393 10.54 -5.42 -19.42
CA GLY A 393 11.41 -6.42 -20.05
C GLY A 393 10.69 -7.32 -21.06
N ASN A 394 11.46 -7.89 -21.99
CA ASN A 394 10.95 -8.67 -23.13
C ASN A 394 11.28 -10.18 -23.07
N GLY A 395 11.71 -10.68 -21.91
CA GLY A 395 12.10 -12.07 -21.72
C GLY A 395 13.49 -12.44 -22.23
N THR A 396 14.25 -11.51 -22.81
CA THR A 396 15.65 -11.74 -23.27
C THR A 396 16.67 -10.72 -22.77
N SER A 397 16.22 -9.57 -22.27
CA SER A 397 17.07 -8.51 -21.73
C SER A 397 17.47 -8.74 -20.27
N THR A 398 18.62 -8.23 -19.85
CA THR A 398 18.98 -8.00 -18.44
C THR A 398 18.49 -6.62 -18.02
N ALA A 399 17.39 -6.52 -17.26
CA ALA A 399 16.91 -5.27 -16.69
C ALA A 399 17.46 -5.08 -15.26
N THR A 400 18.53 -4.29 -15.11
CA THR A 400 19.14 -3.89 -13.84
C THR A 400 18.52 -2.63 -13.24
N GLY A 401 17.57 -1.99 -13.93
CA GLY A 401 16.86 -0.80 -13.43
C GLY A 401 15.65 -1.15 -12.57
N GLY A 402 15.31 -0.28 -11.63
CA GLY A 402 14.19 -0.48 -10.71
C GLY A 402 12.82 -0.35 -11.38
N ILE A 403 11.79 -0.92 -10.75
CA ILE A 403 10.38 -0.78 -11.15
C ILE A 403 9.62 -0.24 -9.94
N ASN A 404 8.88 0.85 -10.12
CA ASN A 404 8.09 1.43 -9.04
C ASN A 404 6.65 1.68 -9.48
N GLY A 405 5.69 1.20 -8.69
CA GLY A 405 4.27 1.55 -8.81
C GLY A 405 4.07 3.05 -8.64
N ILE A 406 4.14 3.49 -7.38
CA ILE A 406 4.13 4.88 -6.98
C ILE A 406 5.49 5.19 -6.39
N TYR A 407 6.20 6.15 -6.97
CA TYR A 407 7.50 6.59 -6.50
C TYR A 407 7.49 8.07 -6.14
N LYS A 408 8.06 8.36 -4.99
CA LYS A 408 8.25 9.70 -4.47
C LYS A 408 9.73 9.86 -4.13
N SER A 409 10.43 10.75 -4.83
CA SER A 409 11.86 11.00 -4.57
C SER A 409 12.07 12.02 -3.44
N LEU A 410 13.29 12.02 -2.87
CA LEU A 410 13.76 13.02 -1.91
C LEU A 410 13.45 14.47 -2.39
N PRO A 411 12.90 15.36 -1.54
CA PRO A 411 12.82 16.78 -1.85
C PRO A 411 14.21 17.40 -1.97
N SER A 412 14.36 18.42 -2.82
CA SER A 412 15.63 19.14 -3.01
C SER A 412 15.98 20.07 -1.84
N ASN A 413 15.05 20.33 -0.93
CA ASN A 413 15.18 21.18 0.26
C ASN A 413 14.42 20.57 1.45
N ASN A 414 14.80 20.92 2.69
CA ASN A 414 14.08 20.52 3.90
C ASN A 414 12.70 21.21 3.98
N LEU A 415 11.67 20.53 3.48
CA LEU A 415 10.27 21.02 3.44
C LEU A 415 9.51 20.75 4.74
N TYR A 416 9.96 21.31 5.87
CA TYR A 416 9.31 21.13 7.17
C TYR A 416 7.80 21.40 7.08
N GLY A 417 6.99 20.43 7.49
CA GLY A 417 5.52 20.50 7.48
C GLY A 417 4.83 20.03 6.20
N ALA A 418 5.57 19.55 5.19
CA ALA A 418 4.97 18.93 4.00
C ALA A 418 4.15 17.68 4.35
N SER A 419 3.07 17.44 3.60
CA SER A 419 2.15 16.32 3.78
C SER A 419 2.09 15.44 2.53
N PHE A 420 2.27 14.14 2.72
CA PHE A 420 2.22 13.14 1.66
C PHE A 420 1.18 12.08 2.00
N THR A 421 0.17 11.94 1.15
CA THR A 421 -0.87 10.91 1.32
C THR A 421 -0.88 9.99 0.11
N ILE A 422 -0.73 8.69 0.35
CA ILE A 422 -0.92 7.62 -0.64
C ILE A 422 -2.00 6.70 -0.12
N SER A 423 -3.21 6.79 -0.66
CA SER A 423 -4.33 6.03 -0.11
C SER A 423 -5.29 5.45 -1.13
N ASN A 424 -5.94 4.34 -0.79
CA ASN A 424 -6.97 3.72 -1.64
C ASN A 424 -6.51 3.37 -3.07
N ASN A 425 -5.19 3.23 -3.31
CA ASN A 425 -4.68 2.83 -4.62
C ASN A 425 -4.70 1.30 -4.74
N THR A 426 -4.85 0.81 -5.97
CA THR A 426 -4.75 -0.63 -6.29
C THR A 426 -3.59 -0.87 -7.24
N ILE A 427 -2.62 -1.69 -6.86
CA ILE A 427 -1.45 -2.06 -7.66
C ILE A 427 -1.47 -3.59 -7.81
N LYS A 428 -1.71 -4.10 -9.03
CA LYS A 428 -1.86 -5.55 -9.21
C LYS A 428 -1.37 -6.12 -10.53
N ASN A 429 -1.03 -7.40 -10.57
CA ASN A 429 -0.65 -8.10 -11.81
C ASN A 429 0.52 -7.45 -12.56
N ASN A 430 1.40 -6.74 -11.86
CA ASN A 430 2.56 -6.11 -12.48
C ASN A 430 3.75 -7.06 -12.41
N ARG A 431 4.53 -7.13 -13.49
CA ARG A 431 5.55 -8.16 -13.67
C ARG A 431 6.86 -7.63 -14.24
N ARG A 432 7.97 -8.15 -13.75
CA ARG A 432 9.25 -8.17 -14.47
C ARG A 432 9.31 -9.40 -15.38
N ASN A 433 9.61 -9.19 -16.66
CA ASN A 433 9.67 -10.25 -17.67
C ASN A 433 11.08 -10.33 -18.26
N GLN A 434 11.96 -11.12 -17.63
CA GLN A 434 13.33 -11.32 -18.10
C GLN A 434 13.82 -12.75 -17.90
N SER A 435 14.78 -13.19 -18.72
CA SER A 435 15.42 -14.52 -18.63
C SER A 435 16.73 -14.52 -17.84
N THR A 436 17.29 -13.34 -17.57
CA THR A 436 18.60 -13.21 -16.90
C THR A 436 18.46 -12.34 -15.66
N PRO A 437 19.09 -12.72 -14.54
CA PRO A 437 19.05 -11.96 -13.32
C PRO A 437 19.46 -10.49 -13.47
N GLY A 438 18.66 -9.59 -12.91
CA GLY A 438 18.90 -8.14 -12.95
C GLY A 438 18.79 -7.52 -11.55
N THR A 439 19.70 -6.61 -11.22
CA THR A 439 19.89 -6.07 -9.86
C THR A 439 18.87 -4.99 -9.44
N GLY A 440 17.94 -4.61 -10.32
CA GLY A 440 17.00 -3.53 -10.05
C GLY A 440 15.94 -3.93 -9.03
N GLU A 441 15.57 -3.02 -8.15
CA GLU A 441 14.52 -3.24 -7.15
C GLU A 441 13.12 -3.19 -7.77
N PHE A 442 12.12 -3.78 -7.11
CA PHE A 442 10.73 -3.67 -7.51
C PHE A 442 9.87 -3.34 -6.27
N PHE A 443 9.43 -2.08 -6.17
CA PHE A 443 8.56 -1.63 -5.08
C PHE A 443 7.20 -1.16 -5.61
N CYS A 444 6.11 -1.58 -4.99
CA CYS A 444 4.78 -1.12 -5.42
C CYS A 444 4.54 0.32 -4.96
N ILE A 445 4.89 0.64 -3.72
CA ILE A 445 4.96 2.01 -3.21
C ILE A 445 6.38 2.24 -2.70
N ASN A 446 7.06 3.26 -3.21
CA ASN A 446 8.42 3.62 -2.82
C ASN A 446 8.48 5.10 -2.45
N MET A 447 8.78 5.36 -1.18
CA MET A 447 8.90 6.69 -0.59
C MET A 447 10.34 6.94 -0.16
N GLU A 448 11.06 7.79 -0.89
CA GLU A 448 12.38 8.30 -0.51
C GLU A 448 12.27 9.76 -0.08
N GLY A 449 12.96 10.17 0.99
CA GLY A 449 12.91 11.56 1.46
C GLY A 449 12.86 11.73 2.98
N PRO A 450 13.37 12.84 3.55
CA PRO A 450 12.81 13.33 4.80
C PRO A 450 11.32 13.58 4.59
N ASN A 451 10.49 12.85 5.33
CA ASN A 451 9.06 12.72 5.17
C ASN A 451 8.40 13.24 6.46
N TYR A 452 8.11 14.54 6.52
CA TYR A 452 7.63 15.16 7.76
C TYR A 452 6.27 14.64 8.23
N ASN A 453 5.34 14.41 7.30
CA ASN A 453 4.05 13.77 7.59
C ASN A 453 3.61 12.91 6.41
N THR A 454 3.84 11.60 6.50
CA THR A 454 3.49 10.63 5.46
C THR A 454 2.44 9.66 5.94
N GLU A 455 1.41 9.50 5.11
CA GLU A 455 0.26 8.65 5.34
C GLU A 455 0.12 7.66 4.18
N ILE A 456 0.34 6.36 4.43
CA ILE A 456 0.19 5.30 3.44
C ILE A 456 -0.91 4.35 3.93
N SER A 457 -2.12 4.51 3.40
CA SER A 457 -3.25 3.78 3.96
C SER A 457 -4.29 3.24 2.99
N ASN A 458 -4.89 2.10 3.34
CA ASN A 458 -5.97 1.48 2.56
C ASN A 458 -5.59 1.15 1.11
N ASN A 459 -4.31 0.94 0.81
CA ASN A 459 -3.87 0.51 -0.52
C ASN A 459 -3.99 -1.02 -0.65
N VAL A 460 -4.24 -1.49 -1.87
CA VAL A 460 -4.29 -2.91 -2.22
C VAL A 460 -3.13 -3.20 -3.17
N ILE A 461 -2.19 -4.05 -2.75
CA ILE A 461 -1.08 -4.56 -3.54
C ILE A 461 -1.27 -6.06 -3.70
N ASP A 462 -1.36 -6.56 -4.93
CA ASP A 462 -1.59 -7.99 -5.17
C ASP A 462 -0.87 -8.53 -6.41
N SER A 463 -0.47 -9.80 -6.40
CA SER A 463 -0.02 -10.51 -7.62
C SER A 463 1.12 -9.79 -8.34
N ILE A 464 2.24 -9.60 -7.63
CA ILE A 464 3.44 -8.91 -8.13
C ILE A 464 4.54 -9.94 -8.38
N PHE A 465 5.02 -9.99 -9.61
CA PHE A 465 5.92 -11.06 -10.06
C PHE A 465 7.31 -10.54 -10.42
N ASN A 466 8.33 -11.02 -9.70
CA ASN A 466 9.76 -10.74 -9.98
C ASN A 466 10.56 -12.07 -10.09
N PRO A 467 10.36 -12.87 -11.15
CA PRO A 467 10.84 -14.26 -11.26
C PRO A 467 12.34 -14.41 -11.55
N THR A 468 13.09 -13.33 -11.74
CA THR A 468 14.50 -13.39 -12.15
C THR A 468 15.21 -12.10 -11.73
N GLY A 469 14.87 -11.50 -10.60
CA GLY A 469 15.50 -10.24 -10.15
C GLY A 469 16.43 -10.47 -8.98
N ASP A 470 17.68 -10.02 -9.07
CA ASP A 470 18.64 -9.94 -7.95
C ASP A 470 18.46 -8.63 -7.14
N GLY A 471 17.45 -7.81 -7.45
CA GLY A 471 17.07 -6.68 -6.59
C GLY A 471 15.98 -7.05 -5.59
N ALA A 472 15.78 -6.19 -4.57
CA ALA A 472 14.71 -6.35 -3.60
C ALA A 472 13.32 -6.34 -4.26
N LEU A 473 12.37 -7.09 -3.69
CA LEU A 473 10.94 -6.97 -4.01
C LEU A 473 10.20 -6.52 -2.75
N GLY A 474 9.39 -5.47 -2.85
CA GLY A 474 8.58 -5.03 -1.72
C GLY A 474 7.21 -4.50 -2.08
N GLY A 475 6.25 -4.69 -1.18
CA GLY A 475 4.96 -4.03 -1.26
C GLY A 475 5.12 -2.52 -1.03
N ILE A 476 5.48 -2.14 0.19
CA ILE A 476 5.71 -0.76 0.59
C ILE A 476 7.16 -0.61 1.04
N PHE A 477 7.88 0.36 0.49
CA PHE A 477 9.18 0.80 0.94
C PHE A 477 9.09 2.27 1.37
N SER A 478 9.59 2.57 2.56
CA SER A 478 9.67 3.93 3.08
C SER A 478 11.04 4.21 3.67
N VAL A 479 11.55 5.40 3.36
CA VAL A 479 12.74 5.98 3.98
C VAL A 479 12.37 7.30 4.65
N ASN A 480 13.00 7.58 5.78
CA ASN A 480 12.96 8.91 6.38
C ASN A 480 14.30 9.25 7.07
N GLU A 481 14.72 10.52 6.95
CA GLU A 481 16.05 10.99 7.36
C GLU A 481 15.98 12.23 8.29
N ALA A 482 14.84 12.56 8.90
CA ALA A 482 14.69 13.66 9.88
C ALA A 482 13.29 13.70 10.51
N ASP A 483 13.17 14.12 11.80
CA ASP A 483 11.99 14.60 12.58
C ASP A 483 10.58 14.46 11.94
N GLY A 484 10.24 13.30 11.40
CA GLY A 484 9.06 13.07 10.58
C GLY A 484 8.18 11.96 11.14
N LYS A 485 6.90 11.99 10.77
CA LYS A 485 5.94 10.94 11.10
C LYS A 485 5.60 10.13 9.86
N ILE A 486 5.78 8.81 9.95
CA ILE A 486 5.29 7.86 8.95
C ILE A 486 4.21 7.00 9.59
N ASN A 487 3.01 7.01 9.01
CA ASN A 487 1.94 6.07 9.32
C ASN A 487 1.71 5.16 8.10
N ILE A 488 1.70 3.84 8.32
CA ILE A 488 1.39 2.84 7.31
C ILE A 488 0.29 1.96 7.87
N HIS A 489 -0.94 2.10 7.38
CA HIS A 489 -2.06 1.37 7.98
C HIS A 489 -3.23 0.98 7.07
N GLY A 490 -3.96 -0.06 7.44
CA GLY A 490 -5.13 -0.52 6.66
C GLY A 490 -4.79 -1.05 5.27
N ASN A 491 -3.51 -1.26 4.93
CA ASN A 491 -3.12 -1.75 3.62
C ASN A 491 -3.31 -3.27 3.54
N THR A 492 -3.70 -3.76 2.35
CA THR A 492 -3.71 -5.18 2.03
C THR A 492 -2.59 -5.47 1.04
N ILE A 493 -1.62 -6.30 1.44
CA ILE A 493 -0.45 -6.65 0.63
C ILE A 493 -0.42 -8.16 0.46
N SER A 494 -0.62 -8.64 -0.77
CA SER A 494 -0.60 -10.05 -1.09
C SER A 494 0.07 -10.43 -2.40
N GLY A 495 0.33 -11.72 -2.59
CA GLY A 495 0.78 -12.27 -3.88
C GLY A 495 2.12 -11.71 -4.35
N LEU A 496 3.05 -11.42 -3.42
CA LEU A 496 4.41 -11.02 -3.77
C LEU A 496 5.23 -12.27 -4.08
N PHE A 497 5.68 -12.41 -5.33
CA PHE A 497 6.40 -13.58 -5.80
C PHE A 497 7.79 -13.22 -6.31
N LYS A 498 8.80 -13.86 -5.71
CA LYS A 498 10.20 -13.72 -6.11
C LYS A 498 10.85 -15.08 -6.38
N GLU A 499 11.68 -15.10 -7.40
CA GLU A 499 12.66 -16.16 -7.66
C GLU A 499 14.00 -15.44 -7.83
N SER A 500 14.90 -15.61 -6.85
CA SER A 500 16.27 -15.07 -6.89
C SER A 500 17.26 -16.23 -6.89
N THR A 501 18.45 -16.03 -7.43
CA THR A 501 19.60 -16.91 -7.16
C THR A 501 20.62 -16.28 -6.22
N ASP A 502 20.54 -14.96 -6.04
CA ASP A 502 21.46 -14.17 -5.22
C ASP A 502 20.81 -13.67 -3.93
N GLU A 503 21.67 -13.25 -2.99
CA GLU A 503 21.32 -12.69 -1.69
C GLU A 503 20.52 -11.39 -1.80
N THR A 504 19.24 -11.44 -1.44
CA THR A 504 18.28 -10.32 -1.63
C THR A 504 17.19 -10.30 -0.56
N SER A 505 16.32 -9.28 -0.57
CA SER A 505 15.16 -9.18 0.33
C SER A 505 13.81 -9.25 -0.41
N LEU A 506 12.82 -9.80 0.27
CA LEU A 506 11.40 -9.81 -0.09
C LEU A 506 10.58 -9.34 1.13
N CYS A 507 9.93 -8.19 1.04
CA CYS A 507 9.24 -7.58 2.17
C CYS A 507 7.79 -7.23 1.85
N GLY A 508 6.85 -7.48 2.76
CA GLY A 508 5.53 -6.84 2.69
C GLY A 508 5.66 -5.33 2.85
N ILE A 509 6.18 -4.92 4.02
CA ILE A 509 6.52 -3.53 4.35
C ILE A 509 8.00 -3.47 4.75
N GLN A 510 8.73 -2.52 4.17
CA GLN A 510 10.11 -2.21 4.53
C GLN A 510 10.22 -0.73 4.92
N HIS A 511 10.79 -0.47 6.09
CA HIS A 511 11.15 0.87 6.54
C HIS A 511 12.66 0.97 6.82
N ILE A 512 13.27 2.08 6.43
CA ILE A 512 14.67 2.42 6.75
C ILE A 512 14.75 3.88 7.20
N GLY A 513 15.31 4.19 8.36
CA GLY A 513 15.47 5.61 8.74
C GLY A 513 15.86 5.89 10.19
N ASP A 514 16.42 7.08 10.41
CA ASP A 514 16.98 7.51 11.68
C ASP A 514 16.13 8.65 12.29
N THR A 515 15.79 8.54 13.59
CA THR A 515 15.19 9.58 14.46
C THR A 515 13.67 9.87 14.39
N ASP A 516 12.85 9.00 13.78
CA ASP A 516 11.41 9.28 13.54
C ASP A 516 10.37 8.66 14.48
N THR A 517 9.12 9.12 14.36
CA THR A 517 7.93 8.37 14.83
C THR A 517 7.35 7.56 13.68
N ILE A 518 7.42 6.24 13.80
CA ILE A 518 6.82 5.33 12.82
C ILE A 518 5.71 4.48 13.46
N GLU A 519 4.56 4.45 12.81
CA GLU A 519 3.41 3.64 13.18
C GLU A 519 3.02 2.72 12.01
N ILE A 520 3.09 1.40 12.20
CA ILE A 520 2.66 0.41 11.21
C ILE A 520 1.55 -0.43 11.85
N TYR A 521 0.30 -0.25 11.40
CA TYR A 521 -0.83 -0.89 12.08
C TYR A 521 -2.01 -1.26 11.18
N ASP A 522 -2.88 -2.16 11.63
CA ASP A 522 -4.08 -2.59 10.88
C ASP A 522 -3.77 -3.08 9.43
N ASN A 523 -2.55 -3.50 9.12
CA ASN A 523 -2.22 -4.01 7.79
C ASN A 523 -2.48 -5.52 7.71
N ASN A 524 -2.93 -5.98 6.55
CA ASN A 524 -3.11 -7.38 6.22
C ASN A 524 -2.06 -7.80 5.18
N ILE A 525 -1.06 -8.58 5.60
CA ILE A 525 0.11 -8.93 4.80
C ILE A 525 0.18 -10.45 4.67
N PHE A 526 -0.02 -10.97 3.45
CA PHE A 526 -0.06 -12.42 3.27
C PHE A 526 0.34 -12.92 1.90
N ASN A 527 0.51 -14.24 1.73
CA ASN A 527 0.85 -14.85 0.44
C ASN A 527 2.14 -14.26 -0.17
N ILE A 528 3.20 -14.20 0.63
CA ILE A 528 4.53 -13.73 0.22
C ILE A 528 5.41 -14.96 0.00
N TYR A 529 5.93 -15.12 -1.22
CA TYR A 529 6.61 -16.34 -1.63
C TYR A 529 7.97 -16.06 -2.28
N ASN A 530 9.00 -16.70 -1.76
CA ASN A 530 10.24 -16.94 -2.47
C ASN A 530 10.47 -18.45 -2.63
N THR A 531 10.65 -18.92 -3.86
CA THR A 531 10.72 -20.37 -4.15
C THR A 531 12.12 -20.89 -4.49
N THR A 532 13.09 -20.00 -4.72
CA THR A 532 14.48 -20.36 -5.05
C THR A 532 15.49 -19.37 -4.47
N GLY A 533 16.71 -19.86 -4.24
CA GLY A 533 17.89 -19.07 -3.87
C GLY A 533 17.82 -18.39 -2.51
N ASP A 534 18.81 -17.55 -2.25
CA ASP A 534 19.08 -16.95 -0.95
C ASP A 534 18.33 -15.63 -0.82
N CYS A 535 17.09 -15.66 -0.31
CA CYS A 535 16.31 -14.44 -0.11
C CYS A 535 15.78 -14.35 1.31
N ASP A 536 16.08 -13.25 2.00
CA ASP A 536 15.46 -12.94 3.28
C ASP A 536 14.02 -12.48 3.04
N VAL A 537 13.08 -13.09 3.77
CA VAL A 537 11.65 -12.83 3.58
C VAL A 537 11.04 -12.30 4.85
N PHE A 538 10.38 -11.14 4.75
CA PHE A 538 9.79 -10.45 5.89
C PHE A 538 8.34 -10.05 5.61
N GLY A 539 7.48 -10.19 6.63
CA GLY A 539 6.19 -9.50 6.61
C GLY A 539 6.41 -7.99 6.75
N ILE A 540 7.05 -7.61 7.85
CA ILE A 540 7.50 -6.24 8.13
C ILE A 540 8.99 -6.27 8.49
N TYR A 541 9.79 -5.46 7.80
CA TYR A 541 11.20 -5.23 8.11
C TYR A 541 11.44 -3.75 8.39
N SER A 542 12.11 -3.44 9.50
CA SER A 542 12.48 -2.08 9.87
C SER A 542 13.94 -2.00 10.31
N ARG A 543 14.66 -0.98 9.84
CA ARG A 543 16.06 -0.72 10.20
C ARG A 543 16.30 0.76 10.49
N GLY A 544 17.01 1.09 11.57
CA GLY A 544 17.36 2.49 11.86
C GLY A 544 18.15 2.77 13.15
N ASP A 545 18.96 3.83 13.13
CA ASP A 545 19.72 4.42 14.23
C ASP A 545 18.86 5.44 14.99
N GLN A 546 17.95 4.94 15.82
CA GLN A 546 17.02 5.82 16.53
C GLN A 546 17.64 6.43 17.79
N THR A 547 18.20 7.63 17.65
CA THR A 547 18.52 8.50 18.79
C THR A 547 17.23 9.20 19.27
N GLY A 548 16.42 8.54 20.11
CA GLY A 548 15.25 9.13 20.77
C GLY A 548 13.90 9.06 20.03
N GLY A 549 13.79 8.26 18.96
CA GLY A 549 12.55 8.00 18.21
C GLY A 549 11.64 6.92 18.82
N TYR A 550 10.40 6.85 18.32
CA TYR A 550 9.39 5.86 18.72
C TYR A 550 8.94 5.04 17.50
N GLU A 551 8.99 3.72 17.59
CA GLU A 551 8.45 2.83 16.55
C GLU A 551 7.40 1.92 17.16
N SER A 552 6.21 1.89 16.56
CA SER A 552 5.09 1.06 16.99
C SER A 552 4.54 0.24 15.83
N ILE A 553 4.55 -1.08 15.99
CA ILE A 553 3.98 -2.05 15.04
C ILE A 553 2.85 -2.78 15.75
N TYR A 554 1.59 -2.50 15.41
CA TYR A 554 0.47 -3.04 16.17
C TYR A 554 -0.75 -3.45 15.36
N ASP A 555 -1.51 -4.42 15.85
CA ASP A 555 -2.77 -4.88 15.24
C ASP A 555 -2.65 -5.29 13.75
N ASN A 556 -1.45 -5.70 13.30
CA ASN A 556 -1.25 -6.23 11.95
C ASN A 556 -1.58 -7.73 11.90
N ASN A 557 -2.12 -8.17 10.78
CA ASN A 557 -2.33 -9.58 10.44
C ASN A 557 -1.29 -10.00 9.40
N ILE A 558 -0.32 -10.84 9.78
CA ILE A 558 0.83 -11.23 8.96
C ILE A 558 0.85 -12.75 8.83
N HIS A 559 0.60 -13.28 7.64
CA HIS A 559 0.53 -14.73 7.48
C HIS A 559 0.89 -15.28 6.11
N ASP A 560 0.99 -16.59 5.99
CA ASP A 560 1.26 -17.29 4.72
C ASP A 560 2.51 -16.75 4.00
N ILE A 561 3.61 -16.66 4.75
CA ILE A 561 4.92 -16.25 4.25
C ILE A 561 5.76 -17.51 4.07
N VAL A 562 6.27 -17.72 2.86
CA VAL A 562 7.16 -18.84 2.55
C VAL A 562 8.43 -18.31 1.92
N GLY A 563 9.57 -18.67 2.51
CA GLY A 563 10.88 -18.33 1.98
C GLY A 563 11.78 -19.55 1.82
N THR A 564 12.83 -19.37 1.01
CA THR A 564 14.00 -20.26 0.95
C THR A 564 15.24 -19.55 1.51
N GLY A 565 15.04 -18.55 2.39
CA GLY A 565 16.11 -17.73 2.93
C GLY A 565 17.10 -18.50 3.78
N ILE A 566 18.39 -18.35 3.47
CA ILE A 566 19.48 -18.94 4.27
C ILE A 566 19.80 -18.15 5.53
N ARG A 567 19.24 -16.94 5.71
CA ARG A 567 19.39 -16.16 6.95
C ARG A 567 18.07 -15.95 7.68
N HIS A 568 17.06 -15.31 7.07
CA HIS A 568 15.84 -14.95 7.79
C HIS A 568 14.55 -15.17 6.99
N VAL A 569 13.57 -15.82 7.61
CA VAL A 569 12.16 -15.78 7.21
C VAL A 569 11.32 -15.43 8.44
N VAL A 570 10.93 -14.16 8.58
CA VAL A 570 10.38 -13.64 9.84
C VAL A 570 9.13 -12.80 9.60
N GLY A 571 8.12 -12.94 10.46
CA GLY A 571 6.92 -12.10 10.40
C GLY A 571 7.24 -10.61 10.57
N VAL A 572 7.84 -10.25 11.71
CA VAL A 572 8.30 -8.89 12.02
C VAL A 572 9.77 -8.92 12.42
N TYR A 573 10.62 -8.17 11.71
CA TYR A 573 12.02 -8.00 12.07
C TYR A 573 12.39 -6.52 12.22
N ILE A 574 12.87 -6.14 13.41
CA ILE A 574 13.41 -4.81 13.70
C ILE A 574 14.91 -4.94 13.97
N GLN A 575 15.71 -4.27 13.15
CA GLN A 575 17.16 -4.23 13.28
C GLN A 575 17.62 -2.83 13.71
N ALA A 576 18.01 -2.64 14.97
CA ALA A 576 18.73 -1.44 15.40
C ALA A 576 20.24 -1.62 15.17
N GLU A 577 20.95 -0.58 14.75
CA GLU A 577 22.42 -0.62 14.70
C GLU A 577 23.04 -0.27 16.06
N ALA A 578 24.20 -0.86 16.34
CA ALA A 578 24.79 -0.95 17.68
C ALA A 578 25.24 0.40 18.30
N THR A 579 25.15 1.52 17.56
CA THR A 579 25.79 2.78 17.93
C THR A 579 24.89 3.78 18.65
N ASN A 580 23.56 3.70 18.55
CA ASN A 580 22.64 4.67 19.16
C ASN A 580 21.35 4.02 19.70
N ASN A 581 21.42 3.50 20.92
CA ASN A 581 20.40 2.64 21.50
C ASN A 581 19.10 3.31 21.98
N ALA A 582 18.89 4.63 21.89
CA ALA A 582 17.88 5.35 22.68
C ALA A 582 16.40 5.18 22.24
N ALA A 583 16.08 4.18 21.41
CA ALA A 583 14.77 3.98 20.79
C ALA A 583 13.81 3.13 21.63
N ILE A 584 12.53 3.50 21.65
CA ILE A 584 11.44 2.69 22.21
C ILE A 584 10.72 1.97 21.06
N LYS A 585 10.63 0.64 21.15
CA LYS A 585 9.96 -0.22 20.16
C LYS A 585 8.73 -0.88 20.80
N ASN A 586 7.55 -0.65 20.24
CA ASN A 586 6.30 -1.26 20.68
C ASN A 586 5.80 -2.23 19.61
N ILE A 587 5.57 -3.50 19.98
CA ILE A 587 5.08 -4.53 19.07
C ILE A 587 3.88 -5.18 19.76
N THR A 588 2.68 -4.76 19.39
CA THR A 588 1.48 -5.04 20.19
C THR A 588 0.31 -5.58 19.38
N GLY A 589 -0.38 -6.61 19.85
CA GLY A 589 -1.67 -7.01 19.23
C GLY A 589 -1.56 -7.65 17.84
N ASN A 590 -0.35 -7.94 17.34
CA ASN A 590 -0.18 -8.51 16.01
C ASN A 590 -0.57 -10.00 15.99
N SER A 591 -1.19 -10.44 14.90
CA SER A 591 -1.42 -11.86 14.59
C SER A 591 -0.41 -12.31 13.55
N ILE A 592 0.46 -13.26 13.90
CA ILE A 592 1.58 -13.71 13.06
C ILE A 592 1.53 -15.23 12.95
N TYR A 593 1.26 -15.76 11.76
CA TYR A 593 1.15 -17.21 11.59
C TYR A 593 1.46 -17.75 10.20
N ASN A 594 1.62 -19.07 10.07
CA ASN A 594 1.97 -19.73 8.80
C ASN A 594 3.26 -19.15 8.18
N ILE A 595 4.29 -18.93 8.99
CA ILE A 595 5.61 -18.46 8.54
C ILE A 595 6.50 -19.69 8.33
N MET A 596 6.96 -19.89 7.10
CA MET A 596 7.59 -21.14 6.69
C MET A 596 8.91 -20.89 5.97
N ASN A 597 9.97 -21.59 6.40
CA ASN A 597 11.25 -21.62 5.69
C ASN A 597 11.55 -23.02 5.17
N ASP A 598 11.86 -23.09 3.88
CA ASP A 598 12.27 -24.30 3.18
C ASP A 598 13.81 -24.34 2.96
N SER A 599 14.58 -23.62 3.81
CA SER A 599 16.04 -23.53 3.79
C SER A 599 16.65 -23.51 5.21
N THR A 600 17.96 -23.29 5.31
CA THR A 600 18.74 -23.38 6.56
C THR A 600 18.77 -22.10 7.39
N GLY A 601 18.08 -21.04 6.98
CA GLY A 601 17.98 -19.79 7.73
C GLY A 601 17.02 -19.86 8.90
N GLN A 602 17.11 -18.90 9.81
CA GLN A 602 16.21 -18.78 10.94
C GLN A 602 14.78 -18.50 10.49
N THR A 603 13.80 -18.95 11.28
CA THR A 603 12.37 -18.74 11.00
C THR A 603 11.66 -18.24 12.24
N GLY A 604 10.93 -17.13 12.15
CA GLY A 604 10.49 -16.41 13.33
C GLY A 604 9.13 -15.75 13.22
N GLY A 605 8.47 -15.58 14.36
CA GLY A 605 7.35 -14.63 14.49
C GLY A 605 7.86 -13.19 14.56
N ILE A 606 8.51 -12.85 15.67
CA ILE A 606 9.05 -11.50 15.94
C ILE A 606 10.54 -11.60 16.29
N GLN A 607 11.38 -10.80 15.64
CA GLN A 607 12.78 -10.63 16.00
C GLN A 607 13.13 -9.15 16.19
N LEU A 608 13.89 -8.84 17.24
CA LEU A 608 14.41 -7.52 17.52
C LEU A 608 15.89 -7.58 17.88
N SER A 609 16.66 -6.63 17.37
CA SER A 609 18.07 -6.42 17.73
C SER A 609 18.31 -4.99 18.22
N GLY A 610 18.87 -4.82 19.42
CA GLY A 610 19.48 -3.57 19.92
C GLY A 610 18.58 -2.38 20.36
N PRO A 611 17.29 -2.50 20.75
CA PRO A 611 16.55 -1.34 21.28
C PRO A 611 16.94 -0.95 22.71
N SER A 612 16.73 0.31 23.15
CA SER A 612 16.83 0.67 24.58
C SER A 612 15.69 0.09 25.39
N MET A 613 14.50 0.06 24.80
CA MET A 613 13.29 -0.48 25.40
C MET A 613 12.44 -1.16 24.35
N ALA A 614 12.15 -2.44 24.55
CA ALA A 614 11.19 -3.21 23.76
C ALA A 614 9.94 -3.51 24.60
N ASN A 615 8.76 -3.10 24.13
CA ASN A 615 7.47 -3.52 24.67
C ASN A 615 6.83 -4.48 23.67
N ILE A 616 6.78 -5.77 23.99
CA ILE A 616 6.23 -6.82 23.12
C ILE A 616 5.01 -7.39 23.83
N SER A 617 3.80 -7.08 23.36
CA SER A 617 2.61 -7.46 24.12
C SER A 617 1.39 -7.86 23.31
N ALA A 618 0.55 -8.73 23.86
CA ALA A 618 -0.71 -9.13 23.24
C ALA A 618 -0.59 -9.71 21.81
N ASN A 619 0.60 -10.18 21.40
CA ASN A 619 0.78 -10.78 20.09
C ASN A 619 0.35 -12.26 20.12
N ARG A 620 -0.31 -12.70 19.05
CA ARG A 620 -0.66 -14.11 18.81
C ARG A 620 0.27 -14.67 17.73
N ILE A 621 1.16 -15.57 18.11
CA ILE A 621 2.21 -16.12 17.24
C ILE A 621 2.08 -17.62 17.20
N HIS A 622 1.80 -18.18 16.03
CA HIS A 622 1.63 -19.62 15.90
C HIS A 622 1.95 -20.15 14.50
N ASN A 623 2.14 -21.45 14.38
CA ASN A 623 2.46 -22.14 13.13
C ASN A 623 3.69 -21.57 12.40
N ILE A 624 4.79 -21.47 13.14
CA ILE A 624 6.11 -21.07 12.63
C ILE A 624 6.90 -22.35 12.32
N ILE A 625 7.24 -22.58 11.06
CA ILE A 625 7.80 -23.87 10.62
C ILE A 625 9.13 -23.67 9.90
N ASN A 626 10.19 -24.32 10.39
CA ASN A 626 11.41 -24.53 9.62
C ASN A 626 11.47 -25.97 9.10
N ARG A 627 11.32 -26.17 7.79
CA ARG A 627 11.19 -27.52 7.21
C ARG A 627 12.52 -28.25 7.00
N ILE A 628 13.66 -27.57 7.10
CA ILE A 628 15.00 -28.15 6.82
C ILE A 628 15.83 -28.32 8.09
N GLY A 629 16.63 -29.39 8.14
CA GLY A 629 17.09 -29.99 9.40
C GLY A 629 18.23 -29.34 10.18
N SER A 630 18.58 -28.08 9.92
CA SER A 630 19.77 -27.45 10.52
C SER A 630 19.55 -26.02 11.04
N SER A 631 18.32 -25.57 11.26
CA SER A 631 18.06 -24.19 11.71
C SER A 631 17.02 -24.05 12.81
N THR A 632 16.86 -22.81 13.25
CA THR A 632 16.06 -22.40 14.41
C THR A 632 14.70 -21.86 13.98
N ALA A 633 13.63 -22.42 14.54
CA ALA A 633 12.29 -21.83 14.54
C ALA A 633 12.00 -21.19 15.91
N PHE A 634 11.48 -19.95 15.92
CA PHE A 634 11.17 -19.24 17.16
C PHE A 634 9.85 -18.44 17.12
N GLY A 635 9.22 -18.26 18.28
CA GLY A 635 8.10 -17.32 18.42
C GLY A 635 8.58 -15.87 18.50
N VAL A 636 9.34 -15.55 19.56
CA VAL A 636 9.92 -14.22 19.79
C VAL A 636 11.41 -14.33 20.06
N TYR A 637 12.22 -13.51 19.40
CA TYR A 637 13.64 -13.34 19.69
C TYR A 637 13.97 -11.88 19.98
N PHE A 638 14.34 -11.60 21.23
CA PHE A 638 14.85 -10.31 21.66
C PHE A 638 16.37 -10.39 21.92
N GLU A 639 17.12 -9.84 20.97
CA GLU A 639 18.57 -9.64 21.04
C GLU A 639 18.88 -8.20 21.51
N GLY A 640 19.43 -8.05 22.71
CA GLY A 640 19.80 -6.76 23.31
C GLY A 640 21.29 -6.43 23.17
N SER A 641 21.70 -5.23 23.62
CA SER A 641 23.10 -4.76 23.59
C SER A 641 23.69 -4.42 24.99
N ASN A 642 23.40 -5.24 25.98
CA ASN A 642 23.72 -5.13 27.42
C ASN A 642 23.20 -3.87 28.14
N SER A 643 22.56 -2.94 27.41
CA SER A 643 21.85 -1.76 27.91
C SER A 643 20.36 -1.76 27.52
N SER A 644 19.94 -2.78 26.78
CA SER A 644 18.57 -2.96 26.31
C SER A 644 17.66 -3.45 27.43
N ASN A 645 16.52 -2.80 27.61
CA ASN A 645 15.47 -3.23 28.51
C ASN A 645 14.27 -3.78 27.74
N GLY A 646 13.44 -4.61 28.39
CA GLY A 646 12.23 -5.11 27.75
C GLY A 646 11.09 -5.41 28.70
N ASN A 647 9.85 -5.21 28.23
CA ASN A 647 8.63 -5.67 28.85
C ASN A 647 7.89 -6.56 27.85
N ILE A 648 7.85 -7.86 28.13
CA ILE A 648 7.21 -8.85 27.26
C ILE A 648 6.02 -9.44 28.01
N TYR A 649 4.79 -9.19 27.56
CA TYR A 649 3.62 -9.59 28.33
C TYR A 649 2.36 -9.88 27.53
N ASN A 650 1.47 -10.72 28.07
CA ASN A 650 0.22 -11.12 27.41
C ASN A 650 0.41 -11.73 26.01
N ASN A 651 1.57 -12.24 25.63
CA ASN A 651 1.74 -12.88 24.32
C ASN A 651 1.30 -14.35 24.40
N MET A 652 0.68 -14.83 23.32
CA MET A 652 0.37 -16.25 23.11
C MET A 652 1.26 -16.81 22.01
N ILE A 653 2.09 -17.80 22.36
CA ILE A 653 3.07 -18.42 21.46
C ILE A 653 2.81 -19.92 21.42
N SER A 654 2.53 -20.46 20.24
CA SER A 654 2.33 -21.91 20.06
C SER A 654 2.80 -22.41 18.72
N GLU A 655 2.68 -23.72 18.49
CA GLU A 655 2.80 -24.29 17.14
C GLU A 655 4.14 -23.93 16.45
N ILE A 656 5.25 -24.00 17.18
CA ILE A 656 6.60 -23.80 16.63
C ILE A 656 7.19 -25.16 16.25
N TYR A 657 7.55 -25.32 14.98
CA TYR A 657 7.93 -26.59 14.38
C TYR A 657 9.27 -26.52 13.67
N ALA A 658 10.11 -27.53 13.89
CA ALA A 658 11.29 -27.81 13.09
C ALA A 658 11.35 -29.31 12.76
N PRO A 659 10.46 -29.83 11.87
CA PRO A 659 10.26 -31.26 11.69
C PRO A 659 11.50 -32.05 11.28
N ALA A 660 12.48 -31.43 10.60
CA ALA A 660 13.70 -32.10 10.17
C ALA A 660 14.91 -31.87 11.09
N GLN A 661 14.74 -31.12 12.20
CA GLN A 661 15.82 -30.67 13.08
C GLN A 661 16.74 -31.81 13.54
N ASN A 662 18.05 -31.64 13.35
CA ASN A 662 19.09 -32.58 13.79
C ASN A 662 20.13 -31.96 14.74
N THR A 663 19.75 -30.87 15.42
CA THR A 663 20.54 -30.16 16.43
C THR A 663 19.83 -30.22 17.79
N PRO A 664 20.55 -30.13 18.93
CA PRO A 664 19.91 -30.00 20.25
C PRO A 664 19.07 -28.72 20.41
N LEU A 665 19.31 -27.71 19.56
CA LEU A 665 18.64 -26.40 19.53
C LEU A 665 17.96 -26.21 18.17
N GLY A 666 16.63 -26.08 18.13
CA GLY A 666 15.94 -25.85 16.85
C GLY A 666 14.49 -25.41 16.95
N VAL A 667 13.82 -25.62 18.09
CA VAL A 667 12.49 -25.05 18.37
C VAL A 667 12.58 -24.23 19.65
N LEU A 668 12.23 -22.94 19.58
CA LEU A 668 12.19 -22.03 20.72
C LEU A 668 10.89 -21.25 20.83
N GLY A 669 10.37 -21.07 22.04
CA GLY A 669 9.19 -20.22 22.25
C GLY A 669 9.61 -18.75 22.26
N LEU A 670 10.37 -18.39 23.29
CA LEU A 670 10.87 -17.03 23.52
C LEU A 670 12.37 -17.05 23.82
N ILE A 671 13.13 -16.19 23.16
CA ILE A 671 14.58 -16.05 23.29
C ILE A 671 14.91 -14.64 23.80
N ILE A 672 15.72 -14.55 24.86
CA ILE A 672 16.27 -13.30 25.39
C ILE A 672 17.78 -13.43 25.46
N GLU A 673 18.48 -12.49 24.85
CA GLU A 673 19.94 -12.48 24.81
C GLU A 673 20.48 -11.07 24.98
N GLY A 674 21.59 -10.92 25.72
CA GLY A 674 22.31 -9.65 25.81
C GLY A 674 21.49 -8.47 26.35
N CYS A 675 20.51 -8.66 27.23
CA CYS A 675 19.72 -7.56 27.77
C CYS A 675 20.28 -7.05 29.12
N ASP A 676 19.93 -5.83 29.53
CA ASP A 676 20.10 -5.38 30.91
C ASP A 676 18.94 -5.96 31.74
N THR A 677 17.76 -5.33 31.73
CA THR A 677 16.58 -5.82 32.46
C THR A 677 15.44 -6.22 31.53
N VAL A 678 14.92 -7.44 31.65
CA VAL A 678 13.73 -7.90 30.91
C VAL A 678 12.68 -8.44 31.85
N ASN A 679 11.46 -7.89 31.77
CA ASN A 679 10.30 -8.35 32.53
C ASN A 679 9.41 -9.19 31.61
N LEU A 680 9.18 -10.45 31.98
CA LEU A 680 8.27 -11.37 31.31
C LEU A 680 7.07 -11.61 32.21
N SER A 681 5.90 -11.18 31.77
CA SER A 681 4.71 -11.18 32.59
C SER A 681 3.51 -11.73 31.85
N TYR A 682 2.76 -12.67 32.43
CA TYR A 682 1.50 -13.12 31.81
C TYR A 682 1.64 -13.64 30.36
N ASN A 683 2.79 -14.16 29.95
CA ASN A 683 2.88 -14.80 28.63
C ASN A 683 2.39 -16.24 28.71
N THR A 684 1.78 -16.74 27.65
CA THR A 684 1.41 -18.15 27.49
C THR A 684 2.22 -18.76 26.36
N ILE A 685 3.07 -19.74 26.68
CA ILE A 685 3.88 -20.49 25.72
C ILE A 685 3.47 -21.96 25.77
N TYR A 686 3.05 -22.51 24.63
CA TYR A 686 2.69 -23.92 24.48
C TYR A 686 3.46 -24.55 23.32
N LEU A 687 4.38 -25.47 23.62
CA LEU A 687 5.14 -26.21 22.61
C LEU A 687 4.87 -27.70 22.74
N ASP A 688 4.48 -28.37 21.67
CA ASP A 688 4.18 -29.81 21.66
C ASP A 688 4.70 -30.53 20.41
N SER A 689 5.57 -29.86 19.66
CA SER A 689 6.10 -30.39 18.41
C SER A 689 7.03 -31.59 18.60
N SER A 690 7.31 -32.28 17.51
CA SER A 690 8.32 -33.32 17.43
C SER A 690 9.12 -33.16 16.15
N SER A 691 10.32 -33.73 16.12
CA SER A 691 11.17 -33.79 14.92
C SER A 691 11.46 -35.24 14.57
N ILE A 692 11.61 -35.51 13.28
CA ILE A 692 12.07 -36.81 12.73
C ILE A 692 13.60 -36.89 12.64
N GLY A 693 14.33 -35.81 12.92
CA GLY A 693 15.78 -35.84 12.94
C GLY A 693 16.34 -36.74 14.04
N ALA A 694 17.61 -37.14 13.92
CA ALA A 694 18.22 -38.13 14.83
C ALA A 694 18.59 -37.53 16.20
N ASN A 695 18.69 -36.21 16.29
CA ASN A 695 19.05 -35.49 17.50
C ASN A 695 18.30 -34.15 17.58
N SER A 696 17.19 -34.10 18.29
CA SER A 696 16.32 -32.90 18.35
C SER A 696 15.92 -32.55 19.78
N GLY A 697 16.08 -31.29 20.15
CA GLY A 697 15.69 -30.73 21.44
C GLY A 697 15.02 -29.35 21.30
N ASN A 698 14.38 -28.86 22.35
CA ASN A 698 13.73 -27.57 22.34
C ASN A 698 13.82 -26.85 23.69
N PHE A 699 13.73 -25.53 23.63
CA PHE A 699 13.69 -24.66 24.80
C PHE A 699 12.46 -23.76 24.72
N ALA A 700 11.52 -23.86 25.67
CA ALA A 700 10.36 -22.98 25.64
C ALA A 700 10.74 -21.52 25.93
N LEU A 701 11.63 -21.31 26.90
CA LEU A 701 12.24 -20.01 27.20
C LEU A 701 13.76 -20.15 27.27
N TYR A 702 14.47 -19.33 26.50
CA TYR A 702 15.92 -19.22 26.54
C TYR A 702 16.36 -17.86 27.09
N ILE A 703 17.27 -17.89 28.06
CA ILE A 703 17.85 -16.70 28.70
C ILE A 703 19.37 -16.79 28.61
N GLY A 704 19.96 -15.98 27.74
CA GLY A 704 21.39 -15.97 27.44
C GLY A 704 22.05 -14.60 27.52
N GLY A 705 23.36 -14.55 27.27
CA GLY A 705 24.18 -13.33 27.31
C GLY A 705 24.23 -12.70 28.71
N SER A 706 24.28 -11.38 28.82
CA SER A 706 24.29 -10.71 30.14
C SER A 706 22.90 -10.48 30.76
N SER A 707 21.86 -11.14 30.26
CA SER A 707 20.45 -10.83 30.56
C SER A 707 20.09 -10.99 32.05
N ASN A 708 19.34 -10.02 32.59
CA ASN A 708 18.65 -10.13 33.88
C ASN A 708 17.13 -10.22 33.67
N ALA A 709 16.62 -11.44 33.62
CA ALA A 709 15.21 -11.72 33.34
C ALA A 709 14.39 -11.92 34.63
N THR A 710 13.28 -11.19 34.76
CA THR A 710 12.26 -11.36 35.80
C THR A 710 11.02 -12.00 35.21
N LEU A 711 10.67 -13.21 35.64
CA LEU A 711 9.52 -13.95 35.13
C LEU A 711 8.41 -13.97 36.17
N LYS A 712 7.25 -13.38 35.87
CA LYS A 712 6.08 -13.43 36.75
C LYS A 712 4.82 -13.86 36.02
N ASN A 713 4.00 -14.70 36.66
CA ASN A 713 2.65 -14.99 36.16
C ASN A 713 2.61 -15.60 34.75
N ASN A 714 3.68 -16.22 34.25
CA ASN A 714 3.69 -16.82 32.91
C ASN A 714 3.22 -18.28 32.95
N ILE A 715 2.60 -18.74 31.86
CA ILE A 715 2.40 -20.16 31.57
C ILE A 715 3.47 -20.62 30.58
N VAL A 716 4.23 -21.64 30.93
CA VAL A 716 5.22 -22.30 30.07
C VAL A 716 4.93 -23.80 30.07
N VAL A 717 4.27 -24.28 29.03
CA VAL A 717 3.97 -25.69 28.81
C VAL A 717 4.84 -26.21 27.67
N ASN A 718 5.83 -27.05 28.01
CA ASN A 718 6.71 -27.65 27.03
C ASN A 718 6.57 -29.18 27.00
N LYS A 719 5.89 -29.66 25.98
CA LYS A 719 5.57 -31.06 25.69
C LYS A 719 6.27 -31.58 24.45
N PHE A 720 7.31 -30.89 23.99
CA PHE A 720 8.12 -31.36 22.88
C PHE A 720 8.61 -32.79 23.11
N THR A 721 8.72 -33.56 22.04
CA THR A 721 9.24 -34.93 22.11
C THR A 721 10.68 -34.96 21.58
N PRO A 722 11.70 -35.10 22.44
CA PRO A 722 13.08 -35.06 22.01
C PRO A 722 13.53 -36.39 21.40
N THR A 723 14.54 -36.34 20.54
CA THR A 723 15.18 -37.52 19.93
C THR A 723 16.68 -37.52 20.19
N GLY A 724 17.30 -38.71 20.19
CA GLY A 724 18.75 -38.85 20.36
C GLY A 724 19.25 -38.26 21.69
N SER A 725 20.20 -37.34 21.61
CA SER A 725 20.73 -36.59 22.77
C SER A 725 19.99 -35.27 23.05
N GLY A 726 18.94 -34.97 22.29
CA GLY A 726 18.14 -33.77 22.46
C GLY A 726 17.34 -33.79 23.77
N GLN A 727 16.93 -32.61 24.19
CA GLN A 727 16.33 -32.37 25.50
C GLN A 727 15.09 -31.50 25.33
N THR A 728 14.09 -31.69 26.20
CA THR A 728 12.93 -30.81 26.33
C THR A 728 13.09 -30.00 27.58
N ILE A 729 13.31 -28.68 27.45
CA ILE A 729 13.58 -27.81 28.59
C ILE A 729 12.57 -26.67 28.62
N ALA A 730 11.85 -26.48 29.74
CA ALA A 730 10.94 -25.35 29.86
C ALA A 730 11.71 -24.03 29.95
N ILE A 731 12.69 -23.92 30.85
CA ILE A 731 13.53 -22.73 30.98
C ILE A 731 15.02 -23.11 30.87
N TYR A 732 15.68 -22.61 29.85
CA TYR A 732 17.12 -22.70 29.69
C TYR A 732 17.77 -21.38 30.07
N LYS A 733 18.69 -21.42 31.04
CA LYS A 733 19.51 -20.28 31.42
C LYS A 733 20.97 -20.60 31.18
N GLU A 734 21.67 -19.76 30.43
CA GLU A 734 23.11 -19.91 30.22
C GLU A 734 23.92 -19.76 31.53
N ALA A 735 25.15 -20.29 31.52
CA ALA A 735 26.08 -20.15 32.63
C ALA A 735 26.43 -18.67 32.87
N GLY A 736 26.42 -18.23 34.13
CA GLY A 736 26.73 -16.84 34.49
C GLY A 736 25.58 -15.83 34.32
N VAL A 737 24.46 -16.24 33.72
CA VAL A 737 23.27 -15.41 33.52
C VAL A 737 22.40 -15.37 34.77
N THR A 738 21.74 -14.23 35.02
CA THR A 738 20.92 -14.00 36.22
C THR A 738 19.47 -14.39 36.00
N TYR A 739 18.96 -15.32 36.82
CA TYR A 739 17.52 -15.51 37.01
C TYR A 739 17.07 -14.66 38.19
N ASN A 740 16.26 -13.63 37.95
CA ASN A 740 16.00 -12.61 38.98
C ASN A 740 15.25 -13.22 40.18
N ALA A 741 15.65 -12.85 41.40
CA ALA A 741 15.05 -13.32 42.65
C ALA A 741 13.56 -12.96 42.80
N ALA A 742 13.09 -11.95 42.07
CA ALA A 742 11.67 -11.55 42.04
C ALA A 742 10.80 -12.47 41.17
N SER A 743 11.39 -13.41 40.42
CA SER A 743 10.63 -14.29 39.52
C SER A 743 9.76 -15.27 40.30
N ASN A 744 8.46 -15.28 40.05
CA ASN A 744 7.52 -16.08 40.85
C ASN A 744 6.15 -16.26 40.19
N ASN A 745 5.27 -17.08 40.79
CA ASN A 745 3.88 -17.26 40.34
C ASN A 745 3.76 -17.74 38.88
N ASN A 746 4.77 -18.46 38.37
CA ASN A 746 4.72 -19.01 37.02
C ASN A 746 4.18 -20.44 37.05
N ASN A 747 3.42 -20.83 36.04
CA ASN A 747 3.14 -22.23 35.74
C ASN A 747 4.23 -22.77 34.80
N ILE A 748 5.01 -23.74 35.25
CA ILE A 748 6.08 -24.36 34.44
C ILE A 748 5.79 -25.85 34.36
N PHE A 749 5.55 -26.36 33.16
CA PHE A 749 5.20 -27.76 32.95
C PHE A 749 6.04 -28.42 31.86
N VAL A 750 6.56 -29.60 32.20
CA VAL A 750 7.09 -30.58 31.26
C VAL A 750 6.53 -31.97 31.61
N PRO A 751 6.21 -32.84 30.64
CA PRO A 751 5.85 -34.22 30.92
C PRO A 751 7.00 -34.98 31.59
N ALA A 752 6.68 -35.99 32.40
CA ALA A 752 7.69 -36.88 32.96
C ALA A 752 8.48 -37.61 31.85
N GLY A 753 9.81 -37.53 31.91
CA GLY A 753 10.69 -38.15 30.91
C GLY A 753 12.16 -37.99 31.29
N ALA A 754 13.01 -38.91 30.81
CA ALA A 754 14.45 -38.90 31.14
C ALA A 754 15.22 -37.72 30.51
N SER A 755 14.69 -37.15 29.43
CA SER A 755 15.26 -36.00 28.71
C SER A 755 14.42 -34.72 28.88
N ASN A 756 13.49 -34.72 29.84
CA ASN A 756 12.56 -33.62 30.08
C ASN A 756 12.95 -32.90 31.37
N PHE A 757 13.13 -31.59 31.30
CA PHE A 757 13.65 -30.78 32.39
C PHE A 757 12.85 -29.50 32.57
N TYR A 758 12.54 -29.17 33.81
CA TYR A 758 11.91 -27.91 34.16
C TYR A 758 12.87 -26.75 33.95
N TYR A 759 14.15 -26.97 34.27
CA TYR A 759 15.15 -25.90 34.30
C TYR A 759 16.56 -26.42 34.06
N PHE A 760 17.33 -25.64 33.31
CA PHE A 760 18.79 -25.75 33.24
C PHE A 760 19.42 -24.47 33.80
N ASP A 761 20.30 -24.62 34.79
CA ASP A 761 20.88 -23.49 35.53
C ASP A 761 22.21 -22.97 34.93
N GLY A 762 22.63 -23.53 33.79
CA GLY A 762 23.94 -23.28 33.17
C GLY A 762 24.97 -24.37 33.48
N SER A 763 24.68 -25.29 34.39
CA SER A 763 25.57 -26.40 34.76
C SER A 763 24.84 -27.71 35.04
N ASN A 764 23.63 -27.66 35.60
CA ASN A 764 22.84 -28.81 36.01
C ASN A 764 21.44 -28.78 35.40
N PHE A 765 20.94 -29.97 35.08
CA PHE A 765 19.57 -30.19 34.62
C PHE A 765 18.66 -30.58 35.80
N HIS A 766 17.52 -29.92 35.94
CA HIS A 766 16.54 -30.15 37.01
C HIS A 766 15.28 -30.80 36.45
N SER A 767 15.13 -32.11 36.67
CA SER A 767 14.02 -32.93 36.13
C SER A 767 12.78 -32.97 37.01
N THR A 768 12.82 -32.39 38.21
CA THR A 768 11.66 -32.28 39.10
C THR A 768 11.34 -30.82 39.37
N PHE A 769 10.06 -30.51 39.53
CA PHE A 769 9.62 -29.17 39.87
C PHE A 769 10.20 -28.67 41.20
N ALA A 770 10.27 -29.53 42.22
CA ALA A 770 10.91 -29.21 43.49
C ALA A 770 12.42 -28.93 43.35
N GLY A 771 13.11 -29.63 42.44
CA GLY A 771 14.50 -29.36 42.08
C GLY A 771 14.68 -27.97 41.48
N PHE A 772 13.79 -27.60 40.55
CA PHE A 772 13.72 -26.24 40.02
C PHE A 772 13.54 -25.19 41.13
N GLN A 773 12.53 -25.34 42.01
CA GLN A 773 12.29 -24.39 43.09
C GLN A 773 13.50 -24.22 44.02
N THR A 774 14.21 -25.32 44.29
CA THR A 774 15.45 -25.28 45.09
C THR A 774 16.56 -24.52 44.37
N ALA A 775 16.72 -24.75 43.07
CA ALA A 775 17.76 -24.14 42.25
C ALA A 775 17.61 -22.62 42.10
N VAL A 776 16.37 -22.12 42.07
CA VAL A 776 16.10 -20.69 41.88
C VAL A 776 15.74 -19.93 43.17
N SER A 777 15.68 -20.61 44.32
CA SER A 777 15.26 -20.02 45.60
C SER A 777 16.06 -18.74 45.95
N PRO A 778 15.39 -17.65 46.40
CA PRO A 778 13.98 -17.58 46.81
C PRO A 778 12.97 -17.42 45.66
N ALA A 779 13.44 -17.26 44.41
CA ALA A 779 12.57 -17.23 43.24
C ALA A 779 11.82 -18.57 43.09
N GLY A 780 10.70 -18.57 42.38
CA GLY A 780 9.91 -19.78 42.11
C GLY A 780 9.17 -20.40 43.29
N THR A 781 9.27 -19.83 44.50
CA THR A 781 8.61 -20.35 45.72
C THR A 781 7.09 -20.47 45.59
N ASN A 782 6.44 -19.50 44.92
CA ASN A 782 5.00 -19.47 44.63
C ASN A 782 4.68 -19.90 43.19
N SER A 783 5.67 -20.33 42.40
CA SER A 783 5.42 -20.98 41.12
C SER A 783 4.88 -22.39 41.35
N PHE A 784 4.17 -22.93 40.36
CA PHE A 784 3.63 -24.29 40.38
C PHE A 784 3.84 -24.99 39.02
N SER A 785 3.42 -26.25 38.94
CA SER A 785 3.47 -27.04 37.71
C SER A 785 2.15 -27.72 37.45
N GLU A 786 1.54 -27.39 36.33
CA GLU A 786 0.30 -27.99 35.83
C GLU A 786 0.30 -27.98 34.30
N ASN A 787 -0.21 -29.04 33.70
CA ASN A 787 -0.55 -29.00 32.28
C ASN A 787 -1.86 -28.23 32.11
N SER A 788 -1.77 -26.93 31.80
CA SER A 788 -2.92 -26.04 31.70
C SER A 788 -4.02 -26.59 30.78
N PRO A 789 -5.30 -26.58 31.20
CA PRO A 789 -6.42 -26.98 30.37
C PRO A 789 -6.79 -25.86 29.37
N PHE A 790 -6.14 -25.84 28.22
CA PHE A 790 -6.48 -24.93 27.12
C PHE A 790 -7.73 -25.39 26.36
N MET A 791 -8.48 -24.45 25.77
CA MET A 791 -9.69 -24.70 25.00
C MET A 791 -9.49 -25.69 23.84
N ASN A 792 -8.40 -25.56 23.09
CA ASN A 792 -8.05 -26.52 22.03
C ASN A 792 -6.54 -26.57 21.75
N VAL A 793 -5.92 -27.70 22.10
CA VAL A 793 -4.53 -28.04 21.70
C VAL A 793 -4.47 -29.38 20.97
N SER A 794 -5.56 -29.73 20.28
CA SER A 794 -5.72 -31.02 19.60
C SER A 794 -5.88 -30.91 18.08
N THR A 795 -6.37 -29.76 17.60
CA THR A 795 -6.54 -29.46 16.18
C THR A 795 -6.04 -28.05 15.87
N HIS A 796 -5.29 -27.89 14.79
CA HIS A 796 -4.76 -26.59 14.36
C HIS A 796 -5.85 -25.71 13.71
N PRO A 797 -5.83 -24.37 13.90
CA PRO A 797 -4.95 -23.65 14.82
C PRO A 797 -5.31 -23.91 16.29
N TYR A 798 -4.32 -23.86 17.17
CA TYR A 798 -4.57 -24.01 18.60
C TYR A 798 -5.27 -22.78 19.19
N ASP A 799 -6.07 -23.04 20.21
CA ASP A 799 -6.71 -22.04 21.05
C ASP A 799 -6.15 -22.17 22.47
N LEU A 800 -5.34 -21.18 22.84
CA LEU A 800 -4.66 -21.11 24.14
C LEU A 800 -5.44 -20.32 25.19
N ASP A 801 -6.69 -19.96 24.91
CA ASP A 801 -7.61 -19.51 25.94
C ASP A 801 -7.86 -20.64 26.95
N MET A 802 -8.11 -20.28 28.21
CA MET A 802 -8.29 -21.25 29.28
C MET A 802 -9.69 -21.87 29.22
N ASP A 803 -9.77 -23.20 29.31
CA ASP A 803 -11.03 -23.91 29.45
C ASP A 803 -11.60 -23.69 30.85
N SER A 804 -12.45 -22.67 30.97
CA SER A 804 -13.13 -22.28 32.20
C SER A 804 -13.96 -23.39 32.85
N THR A 805 -14.24 -24.50 32.16
CA THR A 805 -14.98 -25.64 32.73
C THR A 805 -14.09 -26.60 33.53
N GLN A 806 -12.77 -26.48 33.41
CA GLN A 806 -11.80 -27.32 34.10
C GLN A 806 -11.15 -26.57 35.27
N SER A 807 -10.87 -27.31 36.35
CA SER A 807 -10.12 -26.75 37.47
C SER A 807 -8.66 -26.60 37.11
N THR A 808 -8.10 -25.47 37.48
CA THR A 808 -6.72 -25.10 37.18
C THR A 808 -6.15 -24.25 38.31
N LEU A 809 -4.85 -24.35 38.54
CA LEU A 809 -4.08 -23.52 39.47
C LEU A 809 -3.76 -22.14 38.88
N CYS A 810 -4.00 -21.95 37.57
CA CYS A 810 -3.84 -20.66 36.90
C CYS A 810 -4.87 -19.62 37.36
N GLU A 811 -6.08 -20.05 37.70
CA GLU A 811 -7.18 -19.19 38.20
C GLU A 811 -6.76 -18.52 39.52
N GLY A 812 -6.69 -17.19 39.54
CA GLY A 812 -6.29 -16.38 40.68
C GLY A 812 -4.87 -16.64 41.21
N GLY A 813 -4.05 -17.39 40.45
CA GLY A 813 -2.71 -17.83 40.85
C GLY A 813 -1.61 -16.77 40.67
N ALA A 814 -1.92 -15.69 39.96
CA ALA A 814 -0.98 -14.61 39.69
C ALA A 814 -1.02 -13.50 40.75
N VAL A 815 -0.03 -12.60 40.68
CA VAL A 815 0.01 -11.37 41.49
C VAL A 815 -0.14 -10.15 40.59
N PRO A 816 -0.91 -9.11 40.97
CA PRO A 816 -1.06 -7.91 40.16
C PRO A 816 0.28 -7.28 39.80
N ILE A 817 0.44 -6.89 38.52
CA ILE A 817 1.63 -6.21 38.03
C ILE A 817 1.22 -4.78 37.67
N PRO A 818 1.77 -3.76 38.35
CA PRO A 818 1.47 -2.36 38.03
C PRO A 818 1.73 -2.06 36.55
N GLY A 819 0.73 -1.50 35.87
CA GLY A 819 0.79 -1.16 34.45
C GLY A 819 0.24 -2.22 33.49
N ILE A 820 -0.02 -3.45 33.94
CA ILE A 820 -0.66 -4.50 33.13
C ILE A 820 -2.03 -4.79 33.73
N THR A 821 -3.05 -4.05 33.28
CA THR A 821 -4.42 -4.10 33.83
C THR A 821 -5.41 -4.87 32.98
N THR A 822 -5.03 -5.27 31.77
CA THR A 822 -5.85 -6.07 30.87
C THR A 822 -5.08 -7.31 30.40
N ASP A 823 -5.80 -8.30 29.91
CA ASP A 823 -5.28 -9.53 29.29
C ASP A 823 -5.08 -9.34 27.76
N ILE A 824 -4.89 -10.44 27.02
CA ILE A 824 -4.72 -10.44 25.55
C ILE A 824 -6.01 -10.10 24.77
N HIS A 825 -7.18 -10.20 25.39
CA HIS A 825 -8.48 -9.91 24.79
C HIS A 825 -8.98 -8.50 25.16
N GLY A 826 -8.26 -7.80 26.03
CA GLY A 826 -8.68 -6.51 26.59
C GLY A 826 -9.60 -6.64 27.81
N THR A 827 -9.81 -7.85 28.32
CA THR A 827 -10.53 -8.12 29.57
C THR A 827 -9.75 -7.53 30.74
N THR A 828 -10.44 -6.87 31.67
CA THR A 828 -9.80 -6.29 32.86
C THR A 828 -9.37 -7.39 33.81
N ARG A 829 -8.10 -7.40 34.20
CA ARG A 829 -7.56 -8.33 35.18
C ARG A 829 -8.08 -8.06 36.58
N ASN A 830 -8.29 -9.11 37.35
CA ASN A 830 -8.66 -9.01 38.75
C ASN A 830 -7.57 -8.23 39.52
N PRO A 831 -7.94 -7.16 40.25
CA PRO A 831 -6.97 -6.26 40.88
C PRO A 831 -6.25 -6.88 42.08
N SER A 832 -6.68 -8.05 42.56
CA SER A 832 -6.10 -8.73 43.74
C SER A 832 -5.55 -10.11 43.41
N THR A 833 -6.27 -10.88 42.58
CA THR A 833 -5.95 -12.26 42.22
C THR A 833 -6.15 -12.45 40.72
N PRO A 834 -5.31 -11.84 39.87
CA PRO A 834 -5.35 -12.08 38.43
C PRO A 834 -4.96 -13.52 38.11
N ASP A 835 -5.19 -13.94 36.87
CA ASP A 835 -4.84 -15.28 36.41
C ASP A 835 -3.40 -15.36 35.89
N VAL A 836 -2.80 -16.55 36.02
CA VAL A 836 -1.50 -16.85 35.41
C VAL A 836 -1.69 -17.06 33.92
N GLY A 837 -0.90 -16.38 33.08
CA GLY A 837 -0.97 -16.46 31.61
C GLY A 837 -1.64 -15.26 30.95
N ALA A 838 -1.70 -15.31 29.63
CA ALA A 838 -2.12 -14.20 28.77
C ALA A 838 -3.62 -13.92 28.78
N ASP A 839 -4.41 -14.91 29.18
CA ASP A 839 -5.88 -14.88 29.24
C ASP A 839 -6.34 -14.65 30.69
N GLU A 840 -7.35 -13.81 30.89
CA GLU A 840 -8.05 -13.66 32.16
C GLU A 840 -9.46 -14.25 32.00
N PHE A 841 -9.79 -15.21 32.86
CA PHE A 841 -11.00 -16.00 32.74
C PHE A 841 -11.66 -16.15 34.11
N ASP A 842 -12.99 -16.29 34.12
CA ASP A 842 -13.70 -16.69 35.32
C ASP A 842 -13.95 -18.20 35.23
N GLN A 843 -13.27 -19.00 36.07
CA GLN A 843 -13.57 -20.42 36.13
C GLN A 843 -15.07 -20.65 36.44
N VAL A 844 -15.78 -21.29 35.51
CA VAL A 844 -17.17 -21.71 35.71
C VAL A 844 -17.16 -23.03 36.48
N ILE A 845 -17.12 -22.92 37.80
CA ILE A 845 -17.30 -24.08 38.68
C ILE A 845 -18.73 -24.59 38.51
N THR A 846 -18.93 -25.69 37.78
CA THR A 846 -20.23 -26.36 37.61
C THR A 846 -20.71 -27.14 38.84
N ASN A 847 -20.10 -26.92 40.01
CA ASN A 847 -20.53 -27.47 41.29
C ASN A 847 -20.56 -26.40 42.39
N ILE A 848 -21.69 -25.69 42.50
CA ILE A 848 -22.02 -24.93 43.71
C ILE A 848 -23.10 -25.69 44.47
N GLU A 849 -22.75 -26.22 45.65
CA GLU A 849 -23.57 -26.00 46.85
C GLU A 849 -22.68 -26.09 48.11
N PRO A 850 -22.67 -25.07 49.01
CA PRO A 850 -21.89 -25.08 50.23
C PRO A 850 -22.60 -25.74 51.43
N THR A 851 -21.76 -26.20 52.39
CA THR A 851 -21.99 -26.34 53.85
C THR A 851 -22.94 -27.42 54.42
N SER A 852 -22.48 -28.67 54.42
CA SER A 852 -22.28 -29.53 55.61
C SER A 852 -21.94 -30.94 55.12
N SER A 853 -20.85 -31.55 55.60
CA SER A 853 -20.59 -32.96 55.29
C SER A 853 -21.80 -33.78 55.74
N PRO A 854 -22.47 -34.53 54.85
CA PRO A 854 -23.65 -35.27 55.23
C PRO A 854 -23.31 -36.28 56.32
N THR A 855 -24.18 -36.40 57.33
CA THR A 855 -24.00 -37.35 58.43
C THR A 855 -24.73 -38.68 58.20
N VAL A 856 -25.60 -38.73 57.19
CA VAL A 856 -26.40 -39.90 56.82
C VAL A 856 -26.35 -40.12 55.31
N TYR A 857 -26.48 -41.37 54.88
CA TYR A 857 -26.71 -41.69 53.47
C TYR A 857 -28.13 -41.28 53.10
N GLU A 858 -28.32 -40.55 52.01
CA GLU A 858 -29.65 -40.18 51.52
C GLU A 858 -29.68 -40.16 49.99
N LEU A 859 -30.75 -40.70 49.39
CA LEU A 859 -31.04 -40.56 47.96
C LEU A 859 -32.31 -39.73 47.83
N TYR A 860 -32.16 -38.54 47.24
CA TYR A 860 -33.25 -37.60 47.04
C TYR A 860 -34.08 -37.95 45.82
N GLN A 861 -35.32 -37.47 45.80
CA GLN A 861 -36.14 -37.52 44.61
C GLN A 861 -35.51 -36.66 43.51
N ASN A 862 -35.48 -37.16 42.28
CA ASN A 862 -34.97 -36.40 41.14
C ASN A 862 -35.85 -35.16 40.90
N TYR A 863 -35.23 -34.05 40.47
CA TYR A 863 -35.95 -32.81 40.16
C TYR A 863 -35.50 -32.22 38.82
N PRO A 864 -36.43 -31.85 37.93
CA PRO A 864 -37.88 -32.02 38.03
C PRO A 864 -38.32 -33.49 37.96
N ASN A 865 -39.54 -33.81 38.41
CA ASN A 865 -40.19 -35.12 38.22
C ASN A 865 -41.72 -34.94 38.25
N PRO A 866 -42.44 -35.09 37.12
CA PRO A 866 -41.94 -35.52 35.81
C PRO A 866 -40.94 -34.55 35.17
N PHE A 867 -40.10 -35.02 34.24
CA PHE A 867 -39.06 -34.24 33.58
C PHE A 867 -39.06 -34.41 32.05
N ASN A 868 -38.50 -33.42 31.33
CA ASN A 868 -38.34 -33.43 29.86
C ASN A 868 -37.15 -32.55 29.41
N PRO A 869 -36.13 -33.07 28.69
CA PRO A 869 -35.67 -34.45 28.74
C PRO A 869 -34.67 -34.70 29.88
N SER A 870 -34.26 -33.69 30.65
CA SER A 870 -33.24 -33.84 31.71
C SER A 870 -33.77 -33.65 33.13
N THR A 871 -33.15 -34.35 34.08
CA THR A 871 -33.42 -34.26 35.52
C THR A 871 -32.15 -34.43 36.31
N LYS A 872 -32.10 -33.86 37.52
CA LYS A 872 -30.97 -33.96 38.43
C LYS A 872 -31.29 -34.93 39.57
N ILE A 873 -30.39 -35.87 39.82
CA ILE A 873 -30.47 -36.85 40.91
C ILE A 873 -29.43 -36.47 41.97
N LYS A 874 -29.90 -36.12 43.16
CA LYS A 874 -29.05 -35.78 44.31
C LYS A 874 -28.93 -36.96 45.27
N PHE A 875 -27.76 -37.14 45.88
CA PHE A 875 -27.56 -38.05 47.00
C PHE A 875 -26.43 -37.61 47.92
N ASP A 876 -26.49 -38.07 49.17
CA ASP A 876 -25.55 -37.80 50.24
C ASP A 876 -24.78 -39.08 50.62
N ILE A 877 -23.46 -38.98 50.76
CA ILE A 877 -22.58 -40.05 51.21
C ILE A 877 -21.77 -39.55 52.42
N PRO A 878 -22.03 -40.05 53.64
CA PRO A 878 -21.33 -39.61 54.84
C PRO A 878 -19.93 -40.20 55.01
N LYS A 879 -19.62 -41.30 54.31
CA LYS A 879 -18.33 -42.01 54.39
C LYS A 879 -17.83 -42.32 52.99
N ALA A 880 -16.56 -42.06 52.71
CA ALA A 880 -15.95 -42.39 51.42
C ALA A 880 -16.05 -43.91 51.12
N GLY A 881 -16.31 -44.25 49.86
CA GLY A 881 -16.43 -45.64 49.42
C GLY A 881 -16.90 -45.77 47.98
N PHE A 882 -16.95 -47.01 47.49
CA PHE A 882 -17.42 -47.31 46.14
C PHE A 882 -18.93 -47.11 46.01
N VAL A 883 -19.35 -46.29 45.05
CA VAL A 883 -20.75 -45.94 44.81
C VAL A 883 -21.13 -46.21 43.36
N SER A 884 -22.30 -46.82 43.17
CA SER A 884 -22.93 -46.96 41.86
C SER A 884 -24.33 -46.34 41.85
N LEU A 885 -24.62 -45.49 40.86
CA LEU A 885 -25.95 -44.94 40.59
C LEU A 885 -26.35 -45.35 39.17
N LYS A 886 -27.43 -46.11 39.06
CA LYS A 886 -27.85 -46.73 37.80
C LYS A 886 -29.33 -46.50 37.54
N ILE A 887 -29.70 -46.35 36.28
CA ILE A 887 -31.06 -46.15 35.78
C ILE A 887 -31.59 -47.45 35.19
N TYR A 888 -32.84 -47.76 35.48
CA TYR A 888 -33.54 -48.96 35.02
C TYR A 888 -34.88 -48.59 34.39
N ASP A 889 -35.26 -49.29 33.33
CA ASP A 889 -36.62 -49.20 32.77
C ASP A 889 -37.63 -50.04 33.59
N ILE A 890 -38.91 -49.97 33.21
CA ILE A 890 -40.00 -50.68 33.93
C ILE A 890 -39.86 -52.22 33.91
N THR A 891 -39.05 -52.78 33.01
CA THR A 891 -38.78 -54.21 32.94
C THR A 891 -37.63 -54.64 33.87
N GLY A 892 -36.97 -53.68 34.52
CA GLY A 892 -35.80 -53.90 35.37
C GLY A 892 -34.49 -54.00 34.60
N ARG A 893 -34.48 -53.66 33.30
CA ARG A 893 -33.24 -53.58 32.51
C ARG A 893 -32.51 -52.28 32.83
N GLU A 894 -31.22 -52.38 33.10
CA GLU A 894 -30.34 -51.22 33.24
C GLU A 894 -30.22 -50.48 31.89
N VAL A 895 -30.52 -49.19 31.89
CA VAL A 895 -30.51 -48.35 30.68
C VAL A 895 -29.45 -47.25 30.73
N SER A 896 -28.91 -46.93 31.92
CA SER A 896 -27.78 -46.00 32.07
C SER A 896 -27.06 -46.21 33.40
N THR A 897 -25.76 -45.94 33.45
CA THR A 897 -24.95 -45.84 34.67
C THR A 897 -24.45 -44.40 34.78
N LEU A 898 -24.83 -43.69 35.84
CA LEU A 898 -24.46 -42.29 36.08
C LEU A 898 -23.19 -42.14 36.91
N VAL A 899 -22.95 -43.06 37.85
CA VAL A 899 -21.68 -43.17 38.58
C VAL A 899 -21.39 -44.63 38.89
N ASN A 900 -20.11 -45.01 38.91
CA ASN A 900 -19.63 -46.33 39.28
C ASN A 900 -18.14 -46.27 39.69
N SER A 901 -17.85 -45.54 40.77
CA SER A 901 -16.47 -45.23 41.21
C SER A 901 -16.40 -45.05 42.73
N GLU A 902 -15.19 -44.92 43.28
CA GLU A 902 -15.03 -44.43 44.66
C GLU A 902 -15.36 -42.94 44.73
N LEU A 903 -16.20 -42.57 45.69
CA LEU A 903 -16.55 -41.19 46.00
C LEU A 903 -16.11 -40.86 47.43
N ALA A 904 -15.66 -39.62 47.65
CA ALA A 904 -15.38 -39.09 48.98
C ALA A 904 -16.68 -38.87 49.79
N THR A 905 -16.54 -38.46 51.05
CA THR A 905 -17.69 -37.96 51.81
C THR A 905 -18.19 -36.66 51.18
N GLY A 906 -19.49 -36.55 50.90
CA GLY A 906 -20.04 -35.40 50.20
C GLY A 906 -21.48 -35.57 49.74
N ARG A 907 -22.06 -34.45 49.32
CA ARG A 907 -23.32 -34.40 48.58
C ARG A 907 -23.00 -34.32 47.10
N TYR A 908 -23.65 -35.15 46.31
CA TYR A 908 -23.43 -35.28 44.88
C TYR A 908 -24.73 -35.03 44.12
N GLU A 909 -24.62 -34.42 42.93
CA GLU A 909 -25.70 -34.24 41.98
C GLU A 909 -25.25 -34.77 40.62
N PHE A 910 -26.05 -35.64 40.00
CA PHE A 910 -25.82 -36.15 38.65
C PHE A 910 -27.01 -35.83 37.76
N GLU A 911 -26.76 -35.27 36.58
CA GLU A 911 -27.79 -35.08 35.56
C GLU A 911 -28.02 -36.38 34.77
N TRP A 912 -29.28 -36.73 34.56
CA TRP A 912 -29.67 -37.74 33.59
C TRP A 912 -30.46 -37.12 32.45
N ASN A 913 -29.92 -37.24 31.23
CA ASN A 913 -30.61 -36.84 30.00
C ASN A 913 -31.35 -38.05 29.40
N GLY A 914 -32.68 -37.98 29.45
CA GLY A 914 -33.62 -38.97 28.96
C GLY A 914 -33.92 -38.90 27.45
N ALA A 915 -33.29 -38.01 26.66
CA ALA A 915 -33.71 -37.71 25.28
C ALA A 915 -33.75 -38.95 24.37
N GLN A 916 -32.84 -39.91 24.56
CA GLN A 916 -32.76 -41.15 23.78
C GLN A 916 -33.71 -42.25 24.26
N PHE A 917 -34.43 -42.04 25.36
CA PHE A 917 -35.33 -43.01 25.97
C PHE A 917 -36.80 -42.66 25.71
N ALA A 918 -37.71 -43.63 25.78
CA ALA A 918 -39.14 -43.41 25.55
C ALA A 918 -39.80 -42.75 26.79
N SER A 919 -40.84 -41.94 26.61
CA SER A 919 -41.64 -41.42 27.74
C SER A 919 -42.18 -42.58 28.56
N GLY A 920 -42.13 -42.46 29.89
CA GLY A 920 -42.53 -43.55 30.77
C GLY A 920 -41.90 -43.46 32.15
N VAL A 921 -42.13 -44.52 32.93
CA VAL A 921 -41.60 -44.67 34.29
C VAL A 921 -40.23 -45.34 34.25
N TYR A 922 -39.27 -44.74 34.93
CA TYR A 922 -37.93 -45.27 35.16
C TYR A 922 -37.63 -45.30 36.65
N PHE A 923 -36.62 -46.08 37.01
CA PHE A 923 -36.12 -46.17 38.38
C PHE A 923 -34.64 -45.85 38.41
N PHE A 924 -34.21 -45.12 39.43
CA PHE A 924 -32.78 -44.96 39.71
C PHE A 924 -32.45 -45.63 41.03
N ARG A 925 -31.35 -46.39 41.06
CA ARG A 925 -30.87 -47.13 42.22
C ARG A 925 -29.46 -46.70 42.54
N ILE A 926 -29.24 -46.31 43.79
CA ILE A 926 -27.91 -46.14 44.36
C ILE A 926 -27.51 -47.39 45.15
N ASN A 927 -26.23 -47.73 45.10
CA ASN A 927 -25.57 -48.69 45.98
C ASN A 927 -24.23 -48.10 46.45
N ALA A 928 -24.10 -47.90 47.76
CA ALA A 928 -22.92 -47.34 48.43
C ALA A 928 -22.63 -48.13 49.73
N GLY A 929 -21.75 -49.13 49.65
CA GLY A 929 -21.52 -50.08 50.75
C GLY A 929 -22.79 -50.86 51.12
N ASP A 930 -23.25 -50.73 52.37
CA ASP A 930 -24.50 -51.36 52.84
C ASP A 930 -25.76 -50.54 52.48
N PHE A 931 -25.61 -49.31 51.97
CA PHE A 931 -26.73 -48.45 51.61
C PHE A 931 -27.22 -48.74 50.19
N VAL A 932 -28.45 -49.21 50.07
CA VAL A 932 -29.14 -49.39 48.79
C VAL A 932 -30.49 -48.69 48.85
N LYS A 933 -30.74 -47.75 47.92
CA LYS A 933 -32.03 -47.03 47.82
C LYS A 933 -32.44 -46.93 46.35
N VAL A 934 -33.74 -47.06 46.09
CA VAL A 934 -34.35 -46.98 44.75
C VAL A 934 -35.43 -45.91 44.78
N GLN A 935 -35.49 -45.08 43.76
CA GLN A 935 -36.50 -44.05 43.57
C GLN A 935 -37.08 -44.10 42.16
N LYS A 936 -38.31 -43.61 42.02
CA LYS A 936 -39.09 -43.64 40.77
C LYS A 936 -39.09 -42.26 40.12
N MET A 937 -38.87 -42.21 38.81
CA MET A 937 -38.95 -41.00 37.99
C MET A 937 -39.83 -41.18 36.75
N MET A 938 -40.38 -40.07 36.24
CA MET A 938 -41.26 -40.04 35.08
C MET A 938 -40.69 -39.13 34.00
N LEU A 939 -40.29 -39.71 32.87
CA LEU A 939 -39.91 -38.98 31.67
C LEU A 939 -41.16 -38.70 30.84
N ILE A 940 -41.39 -37.44 30.50
CA ILE A 940 -42.44 -37.02 29.56
C ILE A 940 -41.71 -36.41 28.36
N LYS A 941 -42.13 -36.75 27.14
CA LYS A 941 -41.66 -36.08 25.92
C LYS A 941 -42.74 -35.13 25.44
#